data_AF-A0A1M2UZ23-F1
#
_entry.id   AF-A0A1M2UZ23-F1
#
_cell.length_a   1.000
_cell.length_b   1.000
_cell.length_c   1.000
_cell.angle_alpha   90.00
_cell.angle_beta   90.00
_cell.angle_gamma   90.00
#
_symmetry.space_group_name_H-M   'P 1'
#
loop_
_entity.id
_entity.type
_entity.pdbx_description
1 polymer ?
#
loop_
_entity_poly.entity_id
_entity_poly.type
_entity_poly.pdbx_seq_one_letter_code
_entity_poly.pdbx_strand_id
1 'polypeptide(L)'
;MLLTTKFLRPTPDSRAVRRHRLDALLEPEQGKRLNLIVAPAGFGKTTLASQWCARNSTSTAWLSLDEHDDQPGQFWQYVIGAFKHAGLMGLEDCEKQISRQQGDDLTAAITGLINALAEDRNPWHLVLDDYHVISNDGIHRQLAWCMDYLPPGILVTIASRTEPPLPLARWRVRRQVQDIHPGLMAFSEDECRAFFQDTMAMNLSEQEIRTICRRTEGWVAAMQLSALAGKTEALESGHSGHERIGTPDGALISDYVLTEVLHQLPDELTGFLLDTAYCPRLSSSLCNAVRQRDDSQDILTRLLSLNLFLIPLDKHNQWFRYHDLFREALLQRIESIDPQRATELQSRTIDWLLSHGQVQEGIAQIVSQNDTDRLARVLAEHGNNLIHGGYHLPVLAWLDTIPPRQLAESPQLQMLRIWGLFFANRVEGLAPLLTEVEDLLDRRVADSHPDAEGALAIHSEISLVRSYLARSRNDEKNASDLTRQVLKDIDQIQIPLKSVTYYGLGLDYFGKGELNDAEEALESAVHYGQIERKASTALSSGGLLAWIQYNRGDTELALKTTTRVRNWVDEHFADPSQPRLISCWQNSALTEIYRERNEPELAASYLSPLLEHVEKGTEPGQHVVIQYVRGHLAFSQGKLEEAVELLDDAVAVGSKRRDHILFEPPAASALLARCYLALGLADKAMTTLKAALETPATNPLNREQNQIALARVQVALNDYQKAQETLSALVPVAERNAHNRHLVEILLVYADALAQEDRTEEAAVMLERALDRAENAGFLKLFAEESPSLRAMLLDCPRLRTPGRWNRELLTMLKDQLSGNADISISKPQSDQPSETTDGLAEPLSQREQEVLLLINQGLANKDIAIRMAVAPATVKAHIRNLYGKLGVSRRTEALARARELKVLRE
;
A
#
# COMPACT_ATOMS: atom_id res chain seq x y z
N MET A 1 24.60 56.47 8.72
CA MET A 1 24.92 56.26 7.29
C MET A 1 24.55 54.81 6.99
N LEU A 2 23.70 54.55 6.00
CA LEU A 2 23.20 53.21 5.71
C LEU A 2 24.12 52.50 4.71
N LEU A 3 24.32 51.19 4.90
CA LEU A 3 25.07 50.34 3.97
C LEU A 3 24.24 50.07 2.72
N THR A 4 24.58 50.73 1.61
CA THR A 4 23.84 50.62 0.34
C THR A 4 23.85 49.21 -0.24
N THR A 5 24.85 48.39 0.07
CA THR A 5 24.95 46.99 -0.37
C THR A 5 23.82 46.12 0.18
N LYS A 6 23.24 46.44 1.35
CA LYS A 6 22.09 45.72 1.91
C LYS A 6 20.80 45.91 1.08
N PHE A 7 20.74 46.95 0.24
CA PHE A 7 19.62 47.23 -0.64
C PHE A 7 19.75 46.58 -2.03
N LEU A 8 20.92 46.02 -2.33
CA LEU A 8 21.18 45.42 -3.63
C LEU A 8 20.62 44.01 -3.65
N ARG A 9 19.58 43.81 -4.47
CA ARG A 9 19.11 42.48 -4.83
C ARG A 9 20.26 41.67 -5.44
N PRO A 10 20.57 40.46 -4.93
CA PRO A 10 21.58 39.59 -5.53
C PRO A 10 21.26 39.30 -7.00
N THR A 11 22.25 39.41 -7.90
CA THR A 11 22.05 39.10 -9.32
C THR A 11 21.71 37.62 -9.47
N PRO A 12 20.55 37.25 -10.04
CA PRO A 12 20.21 35.85 -10.24
C PRO A 12 21.19 35.22 -11.24
N ASP A 13 21.81 34.08 -10.91
CA ASP A 13 22.61 33.30 -11.87
C ASP A 13 21.67 32.82 -12.99
N SER A 14 22.00 33.17 -14.24
CA SER A 14 21.21 32.77 -15.41
C SER A 14 21.15 31.26 -15.62
N ARG A 15 22.09 30.52 -15.03
CA ARG A 15 22.15 29.05 -15.07
C ARG A 15 21.40 28.40 -13.91
N ALA A 16 20.96 29.16 -12.90
CA ALA A 16 20.21 28.59 -11.78
C ALA A 16 18.86 28.04 -12.24
N VAL A 17 18.51 26.86 -11.72
CA VAL A 17 17.24 26.17 -12.05
C VAL A 17 16.05 27.08 -11.79
N ARG A 18 15.10 27.07 -12.73
CA ARG A 18 13.84 27.81 -12.62
C ARG A 18 12.77 26.94 -11.99
N ARG A 19 12.10 27.47 -10.98
CA ARG A 19 11.13 26.74 -10.16
C ARG A 19 9.71 27.22 -10.44
N HIS A 20 9.23 26.95 -11.65
CA HIS A 20 7.95 27.46 -12.16
C HIS A 20 6.76 27.24 -11.21
N ARG A 21 6.75 26.11 -10.50
CA ARG A 21 5.72 25.80 -9.50
C ARG A 21 5.73 26.75 -8.29
N LEU A 22 6.89 27.25 -7.88
CA LEU A 22 7.03 28.17 -6.75
C LEU A 22 6.82 29.62 -7.20
N ASP A 23 7.23 29.95 -8.43
CA ASP A 23 6.97 31.27 -9.01
C ASP A 23 5.47 31.57 -9.01
N ALA A 24 4.66 30.61 -9.48
CA ALA A 24 3.20 30.74 -9.50
C ALA A 24 2.61 30.98 -8.10
N LEU A 25 3.19 30.39 -7.06
CA LEU A 25 2.76 30.62 -5.68
C LEU A 25 3.15 32.00 -5.18
N LEU A 26 4.23 32.60 -5.67
CA LEU A 26 4.71 33.92 -5.23
C LEU A 26 3.98 35.08 -5.89
N GLU A 27 3.30 34.85 -7.02
CA GLU A 27 2.50 35.87 -7.73
C GLU A 27 1.49 36.59 -6.83
N PRO A 28 1.22 37.88 -7.07
CA PRO A 28 0.22 38.62 -6.33
C PRO A 28 -1.19 38.15 -6.71
N GLU A 29 -1.96 37.71 -5.71
CA GLU A 29 -3.37 37.35 -5.83
C GLU A 29 -4.26 38.30 -5.03
N GLN A 30 -5.56 38.36 -5.34
CA GLN A 30 -6.49 39.27 -4.68
C GLN A 30 -6.59 38.97 -3.17
N GLY A 31 -6.16 39.94 -2.35
CA GLY A 31 -6.19 39.85 -0.89
C GLY A 31 -4.91 39.32 -0.25
N LYS A 32 -3.98 38.76 -1.04
CA LYS A 32 -2.67 38.30 -0.56
C LYS A 32 -1.76 39.48 -0.21
N ARG A 33 -1.07 39.40 0.93
CA ARG A 33 -0.21 40.48 1.47
C ARG A 33 1.18 40.02 1.87
N LEU A 34 1.36 38.73 2.16
CA LEU A 34 2.62 38.15 2.61
C LEU A 34 2.95 36.87 1.85
N ASN A 35 4.15 36.82 1.27
CA ASN A 35 4.85 35.60 0.91
C ASN A 35 5.80 35.22 2.06
N LEU A 36 5.64 34.04 2.64
CA LEU A 36 6.49 33.55 3.71
C LEU A 36 7.31 32.35 3.22
N ILE A 37 8.60 32.57 2.97
CA ILE A 37 9.55 31.55 2.52
C ILE A 37 10.35 31.07 3.72
N VAL A 38 9.99 29.91 4.27
CA VAL A 38 10.63 29.33 5.46
C VAL A 38 11.27 28.00 5.08
N ALA A 39 12.61 27.97 5.14
CA ALA A 39 13.39 26.76 4.91
C ALA A 39 14.78 26.85 5.56
N PRO A 40 15.42 25.71 5.90
CA PRO A 40 16.79 25.70 6.41
C PRO A 40 17.81 26.36 5.47
N ALA A 41 19.05 26.49 5.94
CA ALA A 41 20.16 26.92 5.09
C ALA A 41 20.32 25.97 3.88
N GLY A 42 20.73 26.53 2.74
CA GLY A 42 21.01 25.73 1.54
C GLY A 42 19.81 25.27 0.70
N PHE A 43 18.59 25.71 0.99
CA PHE A 43 17.39 25.42 0.17
C PHE A 43 17.12 26.44 -0.95
N GLY A 44 17.92 27.51 -1.06
CA GLY A 44 17.81 28.51 -2.14
C GLY A 44 16.72 29.57 -1.94
N LYS A 45 16.41 29.97 -0.69
CA LYS A 45 15.41 31.01 -0.37
C LYS A 45 15.67 32.35 -1.07
N THR A 46 16.87 32.90 -0.88
CA THR A 46 17.33 34.15 -1.51
C THR A 46 17.31 34.06 -3.03
N THR A 47 17.75 32.93 -3.59
CA THR A 47 17.74 32.67 -5.03
C THR A 47 16.32 32.72 -5.60
N LEU A 48 15.37 32.05 -4.95
CA LEU A 48 13.96 32.06 -5.36
C LEU A 48 13.37 33.47 -5.30
N ALA A 49 13.57 34.19 -4.20
CA ALA A 49 13.07 35.55 -4.03
C ALA A 49 13.66 36.51 -5.08
N SER A 50 14.96 36.41 -5.36
CA SER A 50 15.63 37.22 -6.38
C SER A 50 15.15 36.91 -7.80
N GLN A 51 15.05 35.62 -8.17
CA GLN A 51 14.54 35.19 -9.49
C GLN A 51 13.10 35.67 -9.74
N TRP A 52 12.23 35.55 -8.73
CA TRP A 52 10.85 36.04 -8.83
C TRP A 52 10.81 37.56 -9.00
N CYS A 53 11.60 38.31 -8.22
CA CYS A 53 11.67 39.77 -8.36
C CYS A 53 12.24 40.22 -9.71
N ALA A 54 13.15 39.45 -10.31
CA ALA A 54 13.74 39.79 -11.62
C ALA A 54 12.75 39.68 -12.78
N ARG A 55 11.66 38.93 -12.61
CA ARG A 55 10.62 38.72 -13.63
C ARG A 55 9.47 39.69 -13.53
N ASN A 56 9.27 40.27 -12.36
CA ASN A 56 8.21 41.23 -12.11
C ASN A 56 8.70 42.63 -12.46
N SER A 57 7.86 43.39 -13.17
CA SER A 57 8.11 44.80 -13.49
C SER A 57 7.75 45.75 -12.33
N THR A 58 7.23 45.21 -11.23
CA THR A 58 6.87 45.95 -10.01
C THR A 58 8.10 46.49 -9.28
N SER A 59 8.03 47.72 -8.80
CA SER A 59 9.07 48.33 -7.97
C SER A 59 9.35 47.47 -6.73
N THR A 60 10.62 47.08 -6.54
CA THR A 60 11.03 46.17 -5.47
C THR A 60 12.00 46.87 -4.52
N ALA A 61 11.60 47.01 -3.26
CA ALA A 61 12.48 47.37 -2.15
C ALA A 61 13.08 46.09 -1.58
N TRP A 62 14.40 45.91 -1.72
CA TRP A 62 15.12 44.75 -1.19
C TRP A 62 15.88 45.14 0.07
N LEU A 63 15.84 44.31 1.10
CA LEU A 63 16.63 44.46 2.32
C LEU A 63 17.16 43.10 2.78
N SER A 64 18.48 42.94 2.75
CA SER A 64 19.18 41.82 3.41
C SER A 64 19.54 42.19 4.84
N LEU A 65 19.05 41.41 5.80
CA LEU A 65 19.20 41.65 7.23
C LEU A 65 20.43 40.92 7.80
N ASP A 66 21.04 41.49 8.83
CA ASP A 66 22.04 40.82 9.67
C ASP A 66 21.77 41.07 11.17
N GLU A 67 22.56 40.43 12.04
CA GLU A 67 22.38 40.50 13.50
C GLU A 67 22.44 41.93 14.06
N HIS A 68 23.07 42.89 13.36
CA HIS A 68 23.15 44.28 13.81
C HIS A 68 21.84 45.04 13.57
N ASP A 69 20.91 44.50 12.79
CA ASP A 69 19.63 45.14 12.48
C ASP A 69 18.52 44.82 13.50
N ASP A 70 18.81 44.04 14.56
CA ASP A 70 17.86 43.66 15.63
C ASP A 70 17.58 44.79 16.65
N GLN A 71 17.53 46.04 16.17
CA GLN A 71 17.22 47.25 16.93
C GLN A 71 16.14 48.05 16.18
N PRO A 72 14.99 48.38 16.80
CA PRO A 72 13.83 48.96 16.10
C PRO A 72 14.15 50.17 15.23
N GLY A 73 14.92 51.13 15.77
CA GLY A 73 15.29 52.34 15.02
C GLY A 73 16.13 52.04 13.78
N GLN A 74 17.12 51.15 13.91
CA GLN A 74 17.99 50.74 12.81
C GLN A 74 17.22 49.94 11.76
N PHE A 75 16.41 48.98 12.20
CA PHE A 75 15.56 48.17 11.32
C PHE A 75 14.69 49.06 10.42
N TRP A 76 13.94 49.99 11.01
CA TRP A 76 13.06 50.88 10.24
C TRP A 76 13.83 51.90 9.39
N GLN A 77 15.01 52.36 9.82
CA GLN A 77 15.89 53.17 8.96
C GLN A 77 16.28 52.40 7.69
N TYR A 78 16.63 51.12 7.81
CA TYR A 78 16.94 50.27 6.67
C TYR A 78 15.72 49.95 5.81
N VAL A 79 14.55 49.69 6.39
CA VAL A 79 13.31 49.49 5.62
C VAL A 79 12.95 50.72 4.79
N ILE A 80 12.96 51.91 5.40
CA ILE A 80 12.69 53.16 4.68
C ILE A 80 13.78 53.45 3.65
N GLY A 81 15.04 53.20 4.00
CA GLY A 81 16.18 53.30 3.09
C GLY A 81 16.05 52.41 1.85
N ALA A 82 15.52 51.19 2.00
CA ALA A 82 15.29 50.26 0.89
C ALA A 82 14.23 50.79 -0.08
N PHE A 83 13.11 51.33 0.41
CA PHE A 83 12.09 51.97 -0.43
C PHE A 83 12.62 53.21 -1.15
N LYS A 84 13.37 54.07 -0.45
CA LYS A 84 14.01 55.25 -1.04
C LYS A 84 15.00 54.87 -2.13
N HIS A 85 15.83 53.86 -1.88
CA HIS A 85 16.81 53.37 -2.86
C HIS A 85 16.12 52.83 -4.12
N ALA A 86 14.97 52.18 -3.96
CA ALA A 86 14.15 51.67 -5.05
C ALA A 86 13.30 52.75 -5.77
N GLY A 87 13.35 54.01 -5.32
CA GLY A 87 12.77 55.16 -6.02
C GLY A 87 11.49 55.74 -5.41
N LEU A 88 11.08 55.33 -4.20
CA LEU A 88 9.94 55.93 -3.51
C LEU A 88 10.29 57.35 -3.02
N MET A 89 9.47 58.32 -3.39
CA MET A 89 9.64 59.74 -3.04
C MET A 89 8.85 60.10 -1.78
N GLY A 90 9.19 61.23 -1.12
CA GLY A 90 8.44 61.76 0.03
C GLY A 90 8.77 61.13 1.38
N LEU A 91 9.95 60.48 1.50
CA LEU A 91 10.38 59.80 2.73
C LEU A 91 11.24 60.67 3.66
N GLU A 92 11.56 61.92 3.29
CA GLU A 92 12.49 62.78 4.04
C GLU A 92 12.01 63.08 5.47
N ASP A 93 10.71 63.23 5.66
CA ASP A 93 10.14 63.49 6.99
C ASP A 93 10.11 62.22 7.86
N CYS A 94 9.98 61.04 7.25
CA CYS A 94 10.09 59.77 7.97
C CYS A 94 11.53 59.55 8.48
N GLU A 95 12.55 59.81 7.64
CA GLU A 95 13.96 59.72 8.02
C GLU A 95 14.32 60.67 9.18
N LYS A 96 13.80 61.91 9.15
CA LYS A 96 13.98 62.88 10.25
C LYS A 96 13.32 62.42 11.54
N GLN A 97 12.14 61.79 11.47
CA GLN A 97 11.43 61.29 12.64
C GLN A 97 12.20 60.16 13.31
N ILE A 98 12.70 59.18 12.54
CA ILE A 98 13.50 58.08 13.12
C ILE A 98 14.83 58.59 13.68
N SER A 99 15.47 59.57 13.02
CA SER A 99 16.75 60.12 13.48
C SER A 99 16.64 60.96 14.77
N ARG A 100 15.45 61.47 15.10
CA ARG A 100 15.21 62.36 16.25
C ARG A 100 14.62 61.65 17.46
N GLN A 101 14.02 60.48 17.27
CA GLN A 101 13.40 59.74 18.37
C GLN A 101 14.44 58.97 19.19
N GLN A 102 14.31 59.07 20.52
CA GLN A 102 15.00 58.21 21.48
C GLN A 102 13.95 57.24 22.07
N GLY A 103 14.06 55.95 21.74
CA GLY A 103 13.16 54.89 22.21
C GLY A 103 12.47 54.11 21.07
N ASP A 104 11.62 53.16 21.46
CA ASP A 104 11.02 52.16 20.55
C ASP A 104 9.68 52.60 19.92
N ASP A 105 9.15 53.80 20.20
CA ASP A 105 7.89 54.26 19.61
C ASP A 105 8.11 54.91 18.23
N LEU A 106 8.16 54.08 17.19
CA LEU A 106 8.38 54.49 15.80
C LEU A 106 7.08 54.68 15.01
N THR A 107 5.92 54.72 15.68
CA THR A 107 4.60 54.73 15.05
C THR A 107 4.45 55.88 14.04
N ALA A 108 4.94 57.07 14.36
CA ALA A 108 4.86 58.24 13.47
C ALA A 108 5.63 58.00 12.16
N ALA A 109 6.85 57.45 12.23
CA ALA A 109 7.67 57.17 11.06
C ALA A 109 7.08 56.06 10.18
N ILE A 110 6.56 54.98 10.81
CA ILE A 110 5.89 53.90 10.09
C ILE A 110 4.60 54.41 9.43
N THR A 111 3.83 55.26 10.12
CA THR A 111 2.64 55.92 9.56
C THR A 111 3.02 56.77 8.34
N GLY A 112 4.12 57.52 8.42
CA GLY A 112 4.65 58.30 7.30
C GLY A 112 4.98 57.43 6.09
N LEU A 113 5.64 56.28 6.30
CA LEU A 113 5.91 55.31 5.23
C LEU A 113 4.62 54.77 4.58
N ILE A 114 3.63 54.39 5.40
CA ILE A 114 2.34 53.89 4.90
C ILE A 114 1.63 54.96 4.06
N ASN A 115 1.63 56.21 4.51
CA ASN A 115 1.03 57.32 3.76
C ASN A 115 1.77 57.59 2.45
N ALA A 116 3.11 57.58 2.44
CA ALA A 116 3.90 57.73 1.23
C ALA A 116 3.59 56.62 0.20
N LEU A 117 3.48 55.37 0.65
CA LEU A 117 3.08 54.24 -0.21
C LEU A 117 1.64 54.40 -0.75
N ALA A 118 0.72 54.91 0.07
CA ALA A 118 -0.66 55.14 -0.35
C ALA A 118 -0.79 56.30 -1.36
N GLU A 119 0.04 57.34 -1.22
CA GLU A 119 0.09 58.49 -2.12
C GLU A 119 0.71 58.15 -3.48
N ASP A 120 1.76 57.30 -3.49
CA ASP A 120 2.44 56.86 -4.72
C ASP A 120 1.55 56.02 -5.65
N ARG A 121 0.57 55.29 -5.09
CA ARG A 121 -0.44 54.45 -5.80
C ARG A 121 0.11 53.34 -6.70
N ASN A 122 1.43 53.19 -6.83
CA ASN A 122 2.03 52.09 -7.57
C ASN A 122 2.06 50.81 -6.71
N PRO A 123 2.01 49.62 -7.33
CA PRO A 123 2.28 48.39 -6.61
C PRO A 123 3.76 48.33 -6.18
N TRP A 124 4.02 47.79 -4.99
CA TRP A 124 5.36 47.64 -4.44
C TRP A 124 5.57 46.24 -3.86
N HIS A 125 6.78 45.72 -4.05
CA HIS A 125 7.25 44.52 -3.37
C HIS A 125 8.30 44.89 -2.33
N LEU A 126 8.12 44.47 -1.09
CA LEU A 126 9.16 44.56 -0.06
C LEU A 126 9.72 43.17 0.20
N VAL A 127 11.02 42.96 -0.02
CA VAL A 127 11.70 41.72 0.32
C VAL A 127 12.56 41.92 1.56
N LEU A 128 12.27 41.15 2.61
CA LEU A 128 13.09 41.03 3.81
C LEU A 128 13.80 39.68 3.78
N ASP A 129 15.07 39.69 3.42
CA ASP A 129 15.91 38.48 3.37
C ASP A 129 16.63 38.28 4.70
N ASP A 130 16.80 37.01 5.07
CA ASP A 130 17.41 36.57 6.33
C ASP A 130 16.73 37.07 7.62
N TYR A 131 15.40 37.18 7.63
CA TYR A 131 14.62 37.71 8.77
C TYR A 131 14.80 36.96 10.12
N HIS A 132 15.24 35.70 10.08
CA HIS A 132 15.56 34.91 11.29
C HIS A 132 16.60 35.55 12.23
N VAL A 133 17.40 36.50 11.76
CA VAL A 133 18.35 37.26 12.61
C VAL A 133 17.66 38.29 13.52
N ILE A 134 16.39 38.59 13.27
CA ILE A 134 15.59 39.53 14.07
C ILE A 134 14.86 38.75 15.18
N SER A 135 15.16 39.09 16.42
CA SER A 135 14.59 38.47 17.63
C SER A 135 13.80 39.46 18.51
N ASN A 136 13.90 40.76 18.23
CA ASN A 136 13.29 41.81 19.03
C ASN A 136 11.75 41.88 18.86
N ASP A 137 11.02 41.61 19.93
CA ASP A 137 9.54 41.68 19.99
C ASP A 137 8.95 43.04 19.59
N GLY A 138 9.70 44.13 19.79
CA GLY A 138 9.30 45.47 19.34
C GLY A 138 9.20 45.54 17.81
N ILE A 139 10.20 45.00 17.10
CA ILE A 139 10.24 44.95 15.64
C ILE A 139 9.09 44.10 15.11
N HIS A 140 8.86 42.91 15.69
CA HIS A 140 7.79 42.01 15.25
C HIS A 140 6.40 42.65 15.42
N ARG A 141 6.15 43.32 16.56
CA ARG A 141 4.88 44.04 16.81
C ARG A 141 4.68 45.19 15.83
N GLN A 142 5.73 45.99 15.59
CA GLN A 142 5.68 47.12 14.66
C GLN A 142 5.49 46.68 13.21
N LEU A 143 6.16 45.62 12.77
CA LEU A 143 5.99 45.06 11.43
C LEU A 143 4.58 44.51 11.24
N ALA A 144 4.05 43.79 12.24
CA ALA A 144 2.68 43.29 12.22
C ALA A 144 1.66 44.43 12.14
N TRP A 145 1.87 45.50 12.90
CA TRP A 145 1.06 46.71 12.82
C TRP A 145 1.14 47.34 11.42
N CYS A 146 2.35 47.54 10.88
CA CYS A 146 2.54 48.07 9.53
C CYS A 146 1.77 47.26 8.48
N MET A 147 1.92 45.94 8.50
CA MET A 147 1.24 45.03 7.58
C MET A 147 -0.29 45.11 7.61
N ASP A 148 -0.88 45.32 8.79
CA ASP A 148 -2.32 45.47 8.94
C ASP A 148 -2.85 46.76 8.27
N TYR A 149 -2.01 47.79 8.15
CA TYR A 149 -2.36 49.10 7.56
C TYR A 149 -1.79 49.34 6.15
N LEU A 150 -1.00 48.41 5.58
CA LEU A 150 -0.48 48.56 4.23
C LEU A 150 -1.62 48.76 3.19
N PRO A 151 -1.45 49.67 2.22
CA PRO A 151 -2.42 49.88 1.16
C PRO A 151 -2.51 48.65 0.22
N PRO A 152 -3.61 48.51 -0.55
CA PRO A 152 -3.70 47.47 -1.58
C PRO A 152 -2.58 47.61 -2.62
N GLY A 153 -2.02 46.47 -3.09
CA GLY A 153 -0.94 46.45 -4.08
C GLY A 153 0.46 46.38 -3.49
N ILE A 154 0.59 46.38 -2.15
CA ILE A 154 1.87 46.13 -1.47
C ILE A 154 1.94 44.66 -1.07
N LEU A 155 2.97 43.96 -1.55
CA LEU A 155 3.25 42.56 -1.22
C LEU A 155 4.59 42.46 -0.48
N VAL A 156 4.56 41.90 0.72
CA VAL A 156 5.78 41.66 1.51
C VAL A 156 6.22 40.22 1.28
N THR A 157 7.51 40.00 1.05
CA THR A 157 8.12 38.67 0.97
C THR A 157 9.17 38.56 2.08
N ILE A 158 8.98 37.62 3.00
CA ILE A 158 9.90 37.34 4.08
C ILE A 158 10.58 36.00 3.81
N ALA A 159 11.92 36.02 3.69
CA ALA A 159 12.74 34.82 3.65
C ALA A 159 13.40 34.60 5.02
N SER A 160 13.17 33.43 5.61
CA SER A 160 13.63 33.11 6.96
C SER A 160 14.00 31.63 7.11
N ARG A 161 14.85 31.29 8.08
CA ARG A 161 15.15 29.89 8.45
C ARG A 161 14.03 29.27 9.29
N THR A 162 13.38 30.10 10.11
CA THR A 162 12.32 29.72 11.05
C THR A 162 11.07 30.56 10.79
N GLU A 163 9.92 30.08 11.24
CA GLU A 163 8.68 30.86 11.18
C GLU A 163 8.82 32.10 12.10
N PRO A 164 8.74 33.33 11.57
CA PRO A 164 8.89 34.53 12.38
C PRO A 164 7.72 34.69 13.36
N PRO A 165 7.92 35.25 14.56
CA PRO A 165 6.89 35.43 15.59
C PRO A 165 5.92 36.58 15.24
N LEU A 166 5.27 36.48 14.09
CA LEU A 166 4.24 37.36 13.58
C LEU A 166 2.85 36.74 13.79
N PRO A 167 1.75 37.51 13.73
CA PRO A 167 0.38 36.98 13.88
C PRO A 167 -0.09 36.23 12.62
N LEU A 168 0.68 35.23 12.18
CA LEU A 168 0.51 34.47 10.94
C LEU A 168 -0.79 33.69 10.92
N ALA A 169 -1.20 33.07 12.04
CA ALA A 169 -2.45 32.33 12.14
C ALA A 169 -3.67 33.19 11.74
N ARG A 170 -3.69 34.45 12.21
CA ARG A 170 -4.74 35.42 11.88
C ARG A 170 -4.74 35.77 10.39
N TRP A 171 -3.56 35.96 9.79
CA TRP A 171 -3.45 36.28 8.37
C TRP A 171 -3.71 35.07 7.46
N ARG A 172 -3.35 33.84 7.88
CA ARG A 172 -3.67 32.56 7.21
C ARG A 172 -5.20 32.37 7.11
N VAL A 173 -5.95 32.61 8.20
CA VAL A 173 -7.43 32.55 8.18
C VAL A 173 -8.03 33.55 7.19
N ARG A 174 -7.41 34.73 7.06
CA ARG A 174 -7.82 35.77 6.10
C ARG A 174 -7.33 35.52 4.67
N ARG A 175 -6.62 34.41 4.42
CA ARG A 175 -5.96 34.09 3.13
C ARG A 175 -5.01 35.18 2.65
N GLN A 176 -4.33 35.85 3.59
CA GLN A 176 -3.38 36.93 3.32
C GLN A 176 -1.93 36.44 3.21
N VAL A 177 -1.66 35.20 3.62
CA VAL A 177 -0.31 34.59 3.64
C VAL A 177 -0.25 33.45 2.64
N GLN A 178 0.79 33.45 1.82
CA GLN A 178 1.25 32.25 1.11
C GLN A 178 2.44 31.66 1.85
N ASP A 179 2.27 30.44 2.36
CA ASP A 179 3.34 29.69 3.01
C ASP A 179 4.14 28.87 1.97
N ILE A 180 5.46 28.97 2.02
CA ILE A 180 6.41 28.15 1.27
C ILE A 180 7.33 27.46 2.29
N HIS A 181 7.02 26.19 2.57
CA HIS A 181 7.71 25.35 3.56
C HIS A 181 8.86 24.54 2.95
N PRO A 182 9.74 23.91 3.77
CA PRO A 182 10.91 23.18 3.29
C PRO A 182 10.58 22.10 2.24
N GLY A 183 9.48 21.37 2.39
CA GLY A 183 9.05 20.35 1.42
C GLY A 183 8.69 20.91 0.05
N LEU A 184 8.15 22.14 -0.02
CA LEU A 184 7.97 22.84 -1.29
C LEU A 184 9.32 23.38 -1.80
N MET A 185 10.26 23.72 -0.93
CA MET A 185 11.59 24.20 -1.31
C MET A 185 12.56 23.10 -1.73
N ALA A 186 12.30 21.82 -1.45
CA ALA A 186 13.07 20.69 -2.01
C ALA A 186 12.88 20.63 -3.53
N PHE A 187 13.94 20.32 -4.28
CA PHE A 187 13.83 20.14 -5.73
C PHE A 187 13.00 18.91 -6.08
N SER A 188 12.13 19.03 -7.09
CA SER A 188 11.51 17.86 -7.74
C SER A 188 12.55 17.09 -8.56
N GLU A 189 12.25 15.85 -8.97
CA GLU A 189 13.16 15.08 -9.84
C GLU A 189 13.52 15.84 -11.13
N ASP A 190 12.56 16.58 -11.71
CA ASP A 190 12.79 17.42 -12.88
C ASP A 190 13.68 18.63 -12.58
N GLU A 191 13.49 19.28 -11.43
CA GLU A 191 14.33 20.39 -10.98
C GLU A 191 15.76 19.91 -10.69
N CYS A 192 15.94 18.71 -10.13
CA CYS A 192 17.24 18.09 -9.91
C CYS A 192 17.96 17.77 -11.22
N ARG A 193 17.25 17.23 -12.22
CA ARG A 193 17.79 17.00 -13.57
C ARG A 193 18.28 18.30 -14.19
N ALA A 194 17.44 19.33 -14.19
CA ALA A 194 17.80 20.65 -14.70
C ALA A 194 19.01 21.24 -13.97
N PHE A 195 19.15 20.99 -12.66
CA PHE A 195 20.30 21.44 -11.89
C PHE A 195 21.62 20.85 -12.39
N PHE A 196 21.68 19.53 -12.54
CA PHE A 196 22.92 18.89 -12.99
C PHE A 196 23.25 19.24 -14.44
N GLN A 197 22.24 19.28 -15.31
CA GLN A 197 22.42 19.55 -16.75
C GLN A 197 22.70 21.04 -17.02
N ASP A 198 21.85 21.94 -16.55
CA ASP A 198 21.87 23.35 -16.94
C ASP A 198 22.74 24.21 -16.01
N THR A 199 22.76 23.91 -14.71
CA THR A 199 23.54 24.68 -13.72
C THR A 199 24.97 24.17 -13.60
N MET A 200 25.14 22.86 -13.42
CA MET A 200 26.45 22.24 -13.20
C MET A 200 27.16 21.80 -14.48
N ALA A 201 26.46 21.79 -15.62
CA ALA A 201 26.97 21.34 -16.92
C ALA A 201 27.51 19.90 -16.91
N MET A 202 26.84 19.02 -16.16
CA MET A 202 27.19 17.61 -15.98
C MET A 202 26.24 16.70 -16.76
N ASN A 203 26.80 15.75 -17.51
CA ASN A 203 26.03 14.76 -18.27
C ASN A 203 25.94 13.44 -17.48
N LEU A 204 24.99 13.37 -16.53
CA LEU A 204 24.71 12.18 -15.73
C LEU A 204 23.61 11.33 -16.38
N SER A 205 23.64 10.02 -16.10
CA SER A 205 22.55 9.10 -16.46
C SER A 205 21.32 9.30 -15.57
N GLU A 206 20.16 8.86 -16.06
CA GLU A 206 18.89 8.87 -15.31
C GLU A 206 18.96 8.14 -13.97
N GLN A 207 19.69 7.03 -13.92
CA GLN A 207 19.84 6.23 -12.71
C GLN A 207 20.71 6.96 -11.67
N GLU A 208 21.76 7.63 -12.10
CA GLU A 208 22.63 8.45 -11.23
C GLU A 208 21.86 9.64 -10.68
N ILE A 209 21.12 10.37 -11.53
CA ILE A 209 20.28 11.50 -11.10
C ILE A 209 19.28 11.03 -10.04
N ARG A 210 18.52 9.96 -10.30
CA ARG A 210 17.55 9.43 -9.32
C ARG A 210 18.21 9.01 -8.00
N THR A 211 19.39 8.41 -8.06
CA THR A 211 20.13 8.00 -6.86
C THR A 211 20.53 9.20 -6.02
N ILE A 212 21.10 10.23 -6.65
CA ILE A 212 21.51 11.48 -5.98
C ILE A 212 20.27 12.23 -5.46
N CYS A 213 19.18 12.31 -6.23
CA CYS A 213 17.94 12.94 -5.81
C CYS A 213 17.35 12.28 -4.56
N ARG A 214 17.32 10.95 -4.53
CA ARG A 214 16.84 10.20 -3.36
C ARG A 214 17.70 10.43 -2.13
N ARG A 215 19.03 10.41 -2.27
CA ARG A 215 19.95 10.63 -1.14
C ARG A 215 19.93 12.07 -0.62
N THR A 216 19.80 13.04 -1.51
CA THR A 216 19.79 14.46 -1.15
C THR A 216 18.41 14.98 -0.77
N GLU A 217 17.35 14.19 -1.00
CA GLU A 217 15.95 14.58 -0.86
C GLU A 217 15.62 15.94 -1.52
N GLY A 218 16.34 16.31 -2.60
CA GLY A 218 16.19 17.59 -3.29
C GLY A 218 16.80 18.80 -2.57
N TRP A 219 17.67 18.60 -1.57
CA TRP A 219 18.41 19.67 -0.89
C TRP A 219 19.50 20.27 -1.80
N VAL A 220 19.28 21.51 -2.25
CA VAL A 220 20.10 22.18 -3.28
C VAL A 220 21.58 22.27 -2.89
N ALA A 221 21.90 22.59 -1.63
CA ALA A 221 23.29 22.66 -1.18
C ALA A 221 23.98 21.29 -1.20
N ALA A 222 23.33 20.20 -0.76
CA ALA A 222 23.92 18.86 -0.87
C ALA A 222 24.12 18.44 -2.32
N MET A 223 23.18 18.78 -3.22
CA MET A 223 23.38 18.52 -4.65
C MET A 223 24.55 19.31 -5.23
N GLN A 224 24.71 20.58 -4.83
CA GLN A 224 25.83 21.42 -5.25
C GLN A 224 27.17 20.87 -4.75
N LEU A 225 27.24 20.46 -3.49
CA LEU A 225 28.45 19.86 -2.90
C LEU A 225 28.78 18.51 -3.56
N SER A 226 27.77 17.70 -3.88
CA SER A 226 27.94 16.44 -4.62
C SER A 226 28.51 16.69 -6.03
N ALA A 227 28.05 17.73 -6.72
CA ALA A 227 28.58 18.13 -8.02
C ALA A 227 30.03 18.65 -7.93
N LEU A 228 30.36 19.44 -6.90
CA LEU A 228 31.71 19.96 -6.70
C LEU A 228 32.73 18.85 -6.38
N ALA A 229 32.32 17.85 -5.58
CA ALA A 229 33.14 16.66 -5.30
C ALA A 229 33.55 15.94 -6.60
N GLY A 230 32.56 15.64 -7.46
CA GLY A 230 32.80 14.95 -8.72
C GLY A 230 33.69 15.72 -9.71
N LYS A 231 33.65 17.07 -9.70
CA LYS A 231 34.55 17.89 -10.53
C LYS A 231 36.00 17.81 -10.07
N THR A 232 36.25 17.81 -8.76
CA THR A 232 37.60 17.73 -8.19
C THR A 232 38.23 16.37 -8.50
N GLU A 233 37.48 15.28 -8.32
CA GLU A 233 37.93 13.92 -8.67
C GLU A 233 38.24 13.78 -10.17
N ALA A 234 37.43 14.40 -11.05
CA ALA A 234 37.65 14.39 -12.50
C ALA A 234 38.91 15.18 -12.91
N LEU A 235 39.24 16.27 -12.20
CA LEU A 235 40.45 17.07 -12.43
C LEU A 235 41.72 16.35 -11.99
N GLU A 236 41.68 15.58 -10.90
CA GLU A 236 42.83 14.83 -10.39
C GLU A 236 43.11 13.53 -11.15
N SER A 237 42.07 12.89 -11.69
CA SER A 237 42.19 11.59 -12.36
C SER A 237 42.49 11.67 -13.86
N GLY A 238 42.52 12.85 -14.48
CA GLY A 238 43.00 13.06 -15.85
C GLY A 238 42.21 12.35 -16.97
N HIS A 239 41.06 11.75 -16.68
CA HIS A 239 40.25 11.01 -17.65
C HIS A 239 39.17 11.90 -18.26
N SER A 240 39.38 12.30 -19.52
CA SER A 240 38.36 12.94 -20.36
C SER A 240 37.39 11.89 -20.91
N GLY A 241 36.32 11.58 -20.19
CA GLY A 241 35.26 10.71 -20.69
C GLY A 241 34.37 10.17 -19.58
N HIS A 242 33.20 10.80 -19.41
CA HIS A 242 32.21 10.60 -18.35
C HIS A 242 32.65 11.14 -16.97
N GLU A 243 32.14 12.34 -16.64
CA GLU A 243 32.15 12.89 -15.28
C GLU A 243 31.32 11.97 -14.38
N ARG A 244 31.92 10.89 -13.87
CA ARG A 244 31.32 10.08 -12.82
C ARG A 244 31.39 10.90 -11.54
N ILE A 245 30.23 11.31 -11.03
CA ILE A 245 30.14 11.76 -9.64
C ILE A 245 30.29 10.49 -8.79
N GLY A 246 31.40 10.38 -8.05
CA GLY A 246 31.47 9.44 -6.93
C GLY A 246 30.28 9.68 -6.00
N THR A 247 29.89 8.67 -5.22
CA THR A 247 28.91 8.86 -4.14
C THR A 247 29.15 10.18 -3.43
N PRO A 248 28.13 11.03 -3.18
CA PRO A 248 28.28 12.33 -2.52
C PRO A 248 29.35 12.23 -1.45
N ASP A 249 30.49 12.91 -1.65
CA ASP A 249 31.60 12.74 -0.73
C ASP A 249 31.11 13.19 0.65
N GLY A 250 30.94 12.22 1.53
CA GLY A 250 30.41 12.43 2.87
C GLY A 250 31.25 13.47 3.60
N ALA A 251 32.53 13.61 3.26
CA ALA A 251 33.43 14.60 3.84
C ALA A 251 33.00 16.05 3.55
N LEU A 252 32.67 16.42 2.30
CA LEU A 252 32.29 17.81 1.97
C LEU A 252 30.91 18.21 2.52
N ILE A 253 29.97 17.26 2.52
CA ILE A 253 28.65 17.48 3.12
C ILE A 253 28.76 17.51 4.65
N SER A 254 29.58 16.64 5.23
CA SER A 254 29.89 16.64 6.67
C SER A 254 30.57 17.95 7.08
N ASP A 255 31.57 18.42 6.34
CA ASP A 255 32.24 19.70 6.61
C ASP A 255 31.29 20.88 6.54
N TYR A 256 30.39 20.94 5.55
CA TYR A 256 29.35 21.97 5.49
C TYR A 256 28.39 21.90 6.68
N VAL A 257 27.87 20.71 7.01
CA VAL A 257 26.98 20.52 8.18
C VAL A 257 27.70 20.90 9.47
N LEU A 258 28.97 20.55 9.61
CA LEU A 258 29.79 20.86 10.77
C LEU A 258 30.03 22.37 10.93
N THR A 259 30.38 23.05 9.84
CA THR A 259 30.77 24.47 9.87
C THR A 259 29.60 25.44 9.83
N GLU A 260 28.60 25.20 9.00
CA GLU A 260 27.48 26.13 8.76
C GLU A 260 26.25 25.84 9.62
N VAL A 261 26.11 24.61 10.14
CA VAL A 261 24.96 24.22 10.97
C VAL A 261 25.39 24.04 12.43
N LEU A 262 26.35 23.16 12.72
CA LEU A 262 26.65 22.78 14.11
C LEU A 262 27.41 23.86 14.89
N HIS A 263 28.35 24.60 14.28
CA HIS A 263 29.10 25.67 14.98
C HIS A 263 28.23 26.85 15.44
N GLN A 264 27.05 27.04 14.83
CA GLN A 264 26.12 28.11 15.20
C GLN A 264 25.14 27.66 16.32
N LEU A 265 25.17 26.39 16.74
CA LEU A 265 24.28 25.85 17.77
C LEU A 265 24.92 25.88 19.16
N PRO A 266 24.12 26.11 20.22
CA PRO A 266 24.55 25.89 21.59
C PRO A 266 25.04 24.45 21.82
N ASP A 267 26.06 24.29 22.66
CA ASP A 267 26.68 22.98 22.98
C ASP A 267 25.67 21.91 23.42
N GLU A 268 24.60 22.33 24.11
CA GLU A 268 23.49 21.47 24.52
C GLU A 268 22.80 20.79 23.32
N LEU A 269 22.49 21.55 22.27
CA LEU A 269 21.82 21.04 21.07
C LEU A 269 22.77 20.18 20.23
N THR A 270 24.03 20.62 20.10
CA THR A 270 25.07 19.83 19.41
C THR A 270 25.29 18.49 20.10
N GLY A 271 25.35 18.47 21.44
CA GLY A 271 25.44 17.23 22.22
C GLY A 271 24.25 16.30 21.99
N PHE A 272 23.02 16.83 21.99
CA PHE A 272 21.82 16.05 21.71
C PHE A 272 21.85 15.39 20.32
N LEU A 273 22.22 16.16 19.29
CA LEU A 273 22.25 15.70 17.90
C LEU A 273 23.26 14.56 17.73
N LEU A 274 24.45 14.68 18.34
CA LEU A 274 25.47 13.63 18.31
C LEU A 274 25.05 12.39 19.10
N ASP A 275 24.46 12.57 20.29
CA ASP A 275 24.06 11.44 21.15
C ASP A 275 22.95 10.58 20.53
N THR A 276 22.11 11.19 19.70
CA THR A 276 20.93 10.54 19.12
C THR A 276 21.12 10.15 17.66
N ALA A 277 22.32 10.35 17.10
CA ALA A 277 22.61 10.09 15.69
C ALA A 277 22.35 8.63 15.28
N TYR A 278 22.61 7.66 16.16
CA TYR A 278 22.36 6.23 15.89
C TYR A 278 20.88 5.86 15.89
N CYS A 279 19.99 6.69 16.45
CA CYS A 279 18.55 6.45 16.41
C CYS A 279 18.03 6.57 14.95
N PRO A 280 17.43 5.51 14.37
CA PRO A 280 16.87 5.58 13.01
C PRO A 280 15.65 6.51 12.96
N ARG A 281 14.85 6.44 14.03
CA ARG A 281 13.74 7.34 14.35
C ARG A 281 13.92 7.81 15.78
N LEU A 282 13.39 8.98 16.08
CA LEU A 282 13.56 9.67 17.35
C LEU A 282 12.19 9.78 18.02
N SER A 283 12.10 9.32 19.25
CA SER A 283 11.04 9.67 20.19
C SER A 283 11.68 10.14 21.49
N SER A 284 10.95 10.89 22.30
CA SER A 284 11.47 11.35 23.59
C SER A 284 11.90 10.19 24.49
N SER A 285 11.14 9.09 24.52
CA SER A 285 11.48 7.90 25.30
C SER A 285 12.78 7.23 24.84
N LEU A 286 12.99 7.09 23.52
CA LEU A 286 14.22 6.49 22.99
C LEU A 286 15.42 7.41 23.23
N CYS A 287 15.28 8.70 22.93
CA CYS A 287 16.36 9.67 23.13
C CYS A 287 16.77 9.74 24.61
N ASN A 288 15.79 9.72 25.52
CA ASN A 288 16.02 9.69 26.96
C ASN A 288 16.78 8.44 27.41
N ALA A 289 16.42 7.27 26.90
CA ALA A 289 17.11 6.02 27.23
C ALA A 289 18.56 5.99 26.73
N VAL A 290 18.80 6.46 25.50
CA VAL A 290 20.13 6.51 24.90
C VAL A 290 21.04 7.50 25.65
N ARG A 291 20.52 8.71 25.90
CA ARG A 291 21.24 9.80 26.59
C ARG A 291 21.31 9.65 28.10
N GLN A 292 20.50 8.76 28.69
CA GLN A 292 20.28 8.64 30.14
C GLN A 292 19.86 9.97 30.79
N ARG A 293 18.90 10.66 30.17
CA ARG A 293 18.33 11.94 30.59
C ARG A 293 16.82 11.94 30.38
N ASP A 294 16.12 12.97 30.85
CA ASP A 294 14.66 13.12 30.75
C ASP A 294 14.21 14.37 29.96
N ASP A 295 15.14 15.18 29.45
CA ASP A 295 14.92 16.47 28.77
C ASP A 295 14.69 16.38 27.25
N SER A 296 14.63 15.18 26.66
CA SER A 296 14.66 15.04 25.19
C SER A 296 13.42 15.59 24.48
N GLN A 297 12.25 15.61 25.12
CA GLN A 297 11.02 16.14 24.50
C GLN A 297 11.13 17.65 24.23
N ASP A 298 11.70 18.39 25.19
CA ASP A 298 11.86 19.84 25.07
C ASP A 298 12.90 20.17 24.00
N ILE A 299 14.00 19.40 23.95
CA ILE A 299 15.04 19.56 22.92
C ILE A 299 14.48 19.23 21.53
N LEU A 300 13.74 18.13 21.35
CA LEU A 300 13.10 17.80 20.07
C LEU A 300 12.14 18.89 19.60
N THR A 301 11.35 19.46 20.52
CA THR A 301 10.43 20.57 20.22
C THR A 301 11.20 21.82 19.77
N ARG A 302 12.32 22.12 20.44
CA ARG A 302 13.22 23.22 20.06
C ARG A 302 13.87 22.98 18.70
N LEU A 303 14.41 21.79 18.44
CA LEU A 303 15.00 21.44 17.14
C LEU A 303 13.98 21.55 15.99
N LEU A 304 12.73 21.13 16.23
CA LEU A 304 11.64 21.28 15.28
C LEU A 304 11.34 22.75 14.99
N SER A 305 11.27 23.61 16.02
CA SER A 305 11.05 25.05 15.85
C SER A 305 12.18 25.76 15.09
N LEU A 306 13.41 25.23 15.20
CA LEU A 306 14.59 25.73 14.51
C LEU A 306 14.73 25.19 13.07
N ASN A 307 13.84 24.29 12.64
CA ASN A 307 13.93 23.56 11.36
C ASN A 307 15.30 22.87 11.15
N LEU A 308 15.91 22.32 12.21
CA LEU A 308 17.24 21.70 12.17
C LEU A 308 17.22 20.27 11.59
N PHE A 309 16.81 20.15 10.33
CA PHE A 309 16.80 18.88 9.58
C PHE A 309 16.08 17.74 10.32
N LEU A 310 15.11 18.08 11.17
CA LEU A 310 14.26 17.16 11.92
C LEU A 310 12.90 17.10 11.23
N ILE A 311 12.47 15.89 10.86
CA ILE A 311 11.26 15.64 10.08
C ILE A 311 10.26 14.86 10.97
N PRO A 312 9.05 15.39 11.23
CA PRO A 312 8.03 14.65 11.96
C PRO A 312 7.48 13.49 11.12
N LEU A 313 7.33 12.32 11.73
CA LEU A 313 6.81 11.09 11.10
C LEU A 313 5.34 10.83 11.40
N ASP A 314 4.77 11.52 12.37
CA ASP A 314 3.36 11.41 12.74
C ASP A 314 2.71 12.79 12.94
N LYS A 315 1.38 12.81 13.09
CA LYS A 315 0.59 14.03 13.26
C LYS A 315 0.65 14.60 14.68
N HIS A 316 1.14 13.82 15.63
CA HIS A 316 1.19 14.17 17.06
C HIS A 316 2.58 14.66 17.48
N ASN A 317 3.54 14.72 16.55
CA ASN A 317 4.95 15.02 16.77
C ASN A 317 5.55 14.16 17.89
N GLN A 318 5.26 12.86 17.89
CA GLN A 318 5.85 11.91 18.84
C GLN A 318 7.09 11.23 18.26
N TRP A 319 7.05 10.94 16.96
CA TRP A 319 8.14 10.36 16.21
C TRP A 319 8.71 11.34 15.20
N PHE A 320 10.03 11.37 15.12
CA PHE A 320 10.79 12.19 14.19
C PHE A 320 11.86 11.34 13.50
N ARG A 321 12.45 11.85 12.42
CA ARG A 321 13.73 11.38 11.89
C ARG A 321 14.61 12.57 11.56
N TYR A 322 15.92 12.37 11.61
CA TYR A 322 16.84 13.27 10.95
C TYR A 322 16.75 13.10 9.43
N HIS A 323 17.04 14.17 8.70
CA HIS A 323 17.37 14.07 7.29
C HIS A 323 18.61 13.18 7.12
N ASP A 324 18.60 12.26 6.16
CA ASP A 324 19.57 11.16 6.08
C ASP A 324 21.03 11.65 5.99
N LEU A 325 21.32 12.63 5.12
CA LEU A 325 22.66 13.23 5.02
C LEU A 325 23.12 13.95 6.29
N PHE A 326 22.18 14.56 7.01
CA PHE A 326 22.49 15.24 8.27
C PHE A 326 22.84 14.20 9.34
N ARG A 327 22.10 13.09 9.39
CA ARG A 327 22.39 11.94 10.25
C ARG A 327 23.74 11.30 9.93
N GLU A 328 24.05 11.09 8.65
CA GLU A 328 25.35 10.55 8.21
C GLU A 328 26.52 11.43 8.70
N ALA A 329 26.41 12.75 8.56
CA ALA A 329 27.43 13.69 9.05
C ALA A 329 27.59 13.63 10.59
N LEU A 330 26.48 13.53 11.33
CA LEU A 330 26.50 13.40 12.79
C LEU A 330 27.19 12.09 13.23
N LEU A 331 26.91 10.98 12.55
CA LEU A 331 27.52 9.67 12.81
C LEU A 331 29.04 9.70 12.58
N GLN A 332 29.48 10.23 11.43
CA GLN A 332 30.91 10.39 11.16
C GLN A 332 31.60 11.27 12.21
N ARG A 333 30.92 12.33 12.66
CA ARG A 333 31.48 13.24 13.66
C ARG A 333 31.66 12.58 15.01
N ILE A 334 30.65 11.88 15.54
CA ILE A 334 30.77 11.21 16.84
C ILE A 334 31.82 10.10 16.80
N GLU A 335 31.89 9.34 15.69
CA GLU A 335 32.93 8.34 15.48
C GLU A 335 34.34 8.95 15.44
N SER A 336 34.50 10.16 14.88
CA SER A 336 35.80 10.85 14.85
C SER A 336 36.23 11.46 16.19
N ILE A 337 35.28 11.95 17.01
CA ILE A 337 35.57 12.61 18.29
C ILE A 337 35.74 11.59 19.41
N ASP A 338 34.81 10.65 19.52
CA ASP A 338 34.72 9.71 20.65
C ASP A 338 34.14 8.36 20.19
N PRO A 339 34.99 7.47 19.64
CA PRO A 339 34.56 6.15 19.17
C PRO A 339 33.97 5.26 20.28
N GLN A 340 34.41 5.43 21.53
CA GLN A 340 33.92 4.64 22.66
C GLN A 340 32.48 5.04 22.99
N ARG A 341 32.21 6.34 23.13
CA ARG A 341 30.85 6.85 23.31
C ARG A 341 29.93 6.48 22.14
N ALA A 342 30.43 6.55 20.90
CA ALA A 342 29.66 6.13 19.72
C ALA A 342 29.16 4.67 19.85
N THR A 343 30.06 3.75 20.23
CA THR A 343 29.73 2.33 20.45
C THR A 343 28.70 2.14 21.57
N GLU A 344 28.84 2.88 22.68
CA GLU A 344 27.88 2.81 23.78
C GLU A 344 26.48 3.30 23.39
N LEU A 345 26.39 4.44 22.70
CA LEU A 345 25.13 5.02 22.25
C LEU A 345 24.41 4.08 21.26
N GLN A 346 25.16 3.49 20.35
CA GLN A 346 24.62 2.50 19.41
C GLN A 346 24.10 1.27 20.15
N SER A 347 24.84 0.72 21.12
CA SER A 347 24.37 -0.43 21.88
C SER A 347 23.09 -0.13 22.68
N ARG A 348 23.01 1.03 23.35
CA ARG A 348 21.81 1.46 24.07
C ARG A 348 20.61 1.64 23.14
N THR A 349 20.86 2.14 21.93
CA THR A 349 19.82 2.28 20.90
C THR A 349 19.28 0.89 20.52
N ILE A 350 20.16 -0.08 20.25
CA ILE A 350 19.77 -1.46 19.94
C ILE A 350 18.96 -2.08 21.10
N ASP A 351 19.43 -1.96 22.34
CA ASP A 351 18.76 -2.54 23.51
C ASP A 351 17.37 -1.95 23.74
N TRP A 352 17.22 -0.64 23.54
CA TRP A 352 15.93 0.02 23.61
C TRP A 352 14.99 -0.49 22.50
N LEU A 353 15.47 -0.57 21.25
CA LEU A 353 14.67 -1.05 20.12
C LEU A 353 14.16 -2.48 20.35
N LEU A 354 15.04 -3.38 20.82
CA LEU A 354 14.67 -4.77 21.11
C LEU A 354 13.63 -4.86 22.24
N SER A 355 13.86 -4.18 23.36
CA SER A 355 12.96 -4.20 24.53
C SER A 355 11.58 -3.58 24.27
N HIS A 356 11.46 -2.70 23.28
CA HIS A 356 10.21 -2.05 22.89
C HIS A 356 9.56 -2.67 21.64
N GLY A 357 10.01 -3.87 21.22
CA GLY A 357 9.43 -4.64 20.12
C GLY A 357 9.76 -4.12 18.72
N GLN A 358 10.65 -3.14 18.58
CA GLN A 358 11.16 -2.63 17.29
C GLN A 358 12.31 -3.51 16.76
N VAL A 359 12.06 -4.82 16.69
CA VAL A 359 13.11 -5.84 16.50
C VAL A 359 13.84 -5.68 15.16
N GLN A 360 13.12 -5.33 14.08
CA GLN A 360 13.73 -5.17 12.75
C GLN A 360 14.76 -4.04 12.70
N GLU A 361 14.44 -2.90 13.32
CA GLU A 361 15.38 -1.77 13.40
C GLU A 361 16.58 -2.12 14.27
N GLY A 362 16.37 -2.87 15.36
CA GLY A 362 17.44 -3.40 16.19
C GLY A 362 18.37 -4.34 15.40
N ILE A 363 17.81 -5.29 14.64
CA ILE A 363 18.57 -6.21 13.79
C ILE A 363 19.35 -5.45 12.70
N ALA A 364 18.72 -4.49 12.03
CA ALA A 364 19.39 -3.68 11.01
C ALA A 364 20.64 -2.98 11.56
N GLN A 365 20.58 -2.47 12.79
CA GLN A 365 21.74 -1.89 13.47
C GLN A 365 22.81 -2.94 13.81
N ILE A 366 22.43 -4.11 14.31
CA ILE A 366 23.38 -5.20 14.61
C ILE A 366 24.11 -5.65 13.34
N VAL A 367 23.38 -5.80 12.23
CA VAL A 367 23.95 -6.16 10.92
C VAL A 367 24.95 -5.09 10.46
N SER A 368 24.64 -3.80 10.65
CA SER A 368 25.57 -2.71 10.29
C SER A 368 26.90 -2.73 11.07
N GLN A 369 26.89 -3.32 12.28
CA GLN A 369 28.10 -3.50 13.11
C GLN A 369 28.88 -4.78 12.75
N ASN A 370 28.33 -5.66 11.92
CA ASN A 370 28.84 -7.02 11.70
C ASN A 370 28.99 -7.85 13.00
N ASP A 371 28.16 -7.60 14.03
CA ASP A 371 28.15 -8.38 15.27
C ASP A 371 27.31 -9.64 15.11
N THR A 372 27.93 -10.70 14.58
CA THR A 372 27.27 -11.97 14.25
C THR A 372 26.80 -12.72 15.49
N ASP A 373 27.47 -12.55 16.64
CA ASP A 373 27.14 -13.21 17.90
C ASP A 373 25.88 -12.62 18.54
N ARG A 374 25.73 -11.29 18.52
CA ARG A 374 24.50 -10.64 18.95
C ARG A 374 23.37 -10.92 17.97
N LEU A 375 23.64 -10.94 16.66
CA LEU A 375 22.64 -11.27 15.65
C LEU A 375 22.07 -12.69 15.86
N ALA A 376 22.95 -13.68 16.06
CA ALA A 376 22.57 -15.05 16.34
C ALA A 376 21.64 -15.17 17.56
N ARG A 377 21.96 -14.49 18.67
CA ARG A 377 21.13 -14.47 19.88
C ARG A 377 19.76 -13.84 19.64
N VAL A 378 19.73 -12.66 19.01
CA VAL A 378 18.50 -11.92 18.72
C VAL A 378 17.59 -12.68 17.76
N LEU A 379 18.14 -13.33 16.73
CA LEU A 379 17.37 -14.17 15.82
C LEU A 379 16.85 -15.44 16.49
N ALA A 380 17.62 -16.07 17.39
CA ALA A 380 17.15 -17.22 18.14
C ALA A 380 15.97 -16.86 19.06
N GLU A 381 15.97 -15.66 19.65
CA GLU A 381 14.93 -15.20 20.57
C GLU A 381 13.68 -14.66 19.85
N HIS A 382 13.86 -13.82 18.83
CA HIS A 382 12.77 -13.08 18.20
C HIS A 382 12.45 -13.52 16.75
N GLY A 383 13.30 -14.34 16.14
CA GLY A 383 13.19 -14.72 14.74
C GLY A 383 11.87 -15.40 14.39
N ASN A 384 11.36 -16.27 15.27
CA ASN A 384 10.12 -16.98 14.99
C ASN A 384 8.92 -16.02 14.89
N ASN A 385 8.85 -15.05 15.80
CA ASN A 385 7.85 -13.98 15.76
C ASN A 385 7.98 -13.12 14.49
N LEU A 386 9.21 -12.86 14.01
CA LEU A 386 9.44 -12.13 12.76
C LEU A 386 8.96 -12.91 11.54
N ILE A 387 9.26 -14.20 11.44
CA ILE A 387 8.75 -15.07 10.37
C ILE A 387 7.22 -15.04 10.35
N HIS A 388 6.61 -15.20 11.52
CA HIS A 388 5.16 -15.18 11.68
C HIS A 388 4.52 -13.82 11.38
N GLY A 389 5.25 -12.73 11.62
CA GLY A 389 4.88 -11.38 11.21
C GLY A 389 5.05 -11.09 9.71
N GLY A 390 5.50 -12.07 8.91
CA GLY A 390 5.68 -11.93 7.47
C GLY A 390 7.11 -11.59 7.03
N TYR A 391 8.06 -11.45 7.96
CA TYR A 391 9.44 -11.03 7.69
C TYR A 391 10.38 -12.21 7.39
N HIS A 392 9.86 -13.31 6.85
CA HIS A 392 10.64 -14.52 6.58
C HIS A 392 11.76 -14.30 5.54
N LEU A 393 11.57 -13.44 4.53
CA LEU A 393 12.64 -13.10 3.57
C LEU A 393 13.78 -12.29 4.20
N PRO A 394 13.53 -11.18 4.94
CA PRO A 394 14.56 -10.52 5.73
C PRO A 394 15.28 -11.45 6.70
N VAL A 395 14.55 -12.32 7.42
CA VAL A 395 15.16 -13.28 8.35
C VAL A 395 16.12 -14.23 7.64
N LEU A 396 15.76 -14.76 6.48
CA LEU A 396 16.68 -15.58 5.68
C LEU A 396 17.94 -14.80 5.27
N ALA A 397 17.77 -13.55 4.82
CA ALA A 397 18.91 -12.70 4.45
C ALA A 397 19.82 -12.40 5.64
N TRP A 398 19.27 -12.18 6.85
CA TRP A 398 20.06 -12.00 8.06
C TRP A 398 20.77 -13.28 8.50
N LEU A 399 20.11 -14.44 8.38
CA LEU A 399 20.74 -15.74 8.66
C LEU A 399 21.93 -16.00 7.72
N ASP A 400 21.85 -15.57 6.46
CA ASP A 400 22.96 -15.69 5.49
C ASP A 400 24.18 -14.84 5.85
N THR A 401 24.04 -13.83 6.72
CA THR A 401 25.18 -13.03 7.24
C THR A 401 25.91 -13.70 8.40
N ILE A 402 25.30 -14.70 9.05
CA ILE A 402 25.90 -15.45 10.16
C ILE A 402 26.89 -16.48 9.58
N PRO A 403 28.10 -16.63 10.16
CA PRO A 403 29.07 -17.64 9.73
C PRO A 403 28.44 -19.05 9.69
N PRO A 404 28.63 -19.84 8.61
CA PRO A 404 27.97 -21.13 8.43
C PRO A 404 28.18 -22.10 9.59
N ARG A 405 29.34 -22.05 10.25
CA ARG A 405 29.64 -22.88 11.42
C ARG A 405 28.75 -22.55 12.63
N GLN A 406 28.56 -21.26 12.92
CA GLN A 406 27.71 -20.81 14.02
C GLN A 406 26.24 -21.15 13.76
N LEU A 407 25.80 -21.01 12.52
CA LEU A 407 24.46 -21.43 12.09
C LEU A 407 24.27 -22.94 12.23
N ALA A 408 25.24 -23.74 11.76
CA ALA A 408 25.16 -25.20 11.78
C ALA A 408 25.17 -25.78 13.20
N GLU A 409 25.86 -25.13 14.14
CA GLU A 409 25.93 -25.60 15.52
C GLU A 409 24.66 -25.27 16.34
N SER A 410 23.73 -24.45 15.86
CA SER A 410 22.51 -24.02 16.58
C SER A 410 21.21 -24.65 16.02
N PRO A 411 20.56 -25.60 16.74
CA PRO A 411 19.27 -26.15 16.34
C PRO A 411 18.19 -25.09 16.14
N GLN A 412 18.15 -24.07 17.01
CA GLN A 412 17.16 -22.99 16.95
C GLN A 412 17.31 -22.17 15.67
N LEU A 413 18.53 -21.78 15.29
CA LEU A 413 18.74 -21.00 14.07
C LEU A 413 18.55 -21.84 12.80
N GLN A 414 18.90 -23.13 12.82
CA GLN A 414 18.57 -24.03 11.73
C GLN A 414 17.05 -24.21 11.57
N MET A 415 16.32 -24.40 12.67
CA MET A 415 14.85 -24.49 12.64
C MET A 415 14.23 -23.17 12.15
N LEU A 416 14.78 -22.02 12.56
CA LEU A 416 14.38 -20.71 12.05
C LEU A 416 14.58 -20.60 10.54
N ARG A 417 15.71 -21.09 10.02
CA ARG A 417 15.96 -21.16 8.56
C ARG A 417 14.93 -22.04 7.86
N ILE A 418 14.61 -23.21 8.43
CA ILE A 418 13.60 -24.13 7.90
C ILE A 418 12.24 -23.43 7.84
N TRP A 419 11.80 -22.75 8.89
CA TRP A 419 10.57 -21.96 8.87
C TRP A 419 10.61 -20.84 7.84
N GLY A 420 11.74 -20.14 7.71
CA GLY A 420 11.91 -19.06 6.74
C GLY A 420 11.73 -19.56 5.31
N LEU A 421 12.34 -20.71 5.00
CA LEU A 421 12.20 -21.39 3.71
C LEU A 421 10.78 -21.93 3.50
N PHE A 422 10.17 -22.53 4.53
CA PHE A 422 8.79 -23.04 4.48
C PHE A 422 7.79 -21.93 4.13
N PHE A 423 7.82 -20.80 4.83
CA PHE A 423 6.93 -19.67 4.55
C PHE A 423 7.30 -18.89 3.28
N ALA A 424 8.55 -18.95 2.84
CA ALA A 424 8.97 -18.50 1.51
C ALA A 424 8.52 -19.43 0.37
N ASN A 425 7.83 -20.53 0.70
CA ASN A 425 7.43 -21.60 -0.22
C ASN A 425 8.63 -22.25 -0.96
N ARG A 426 9.82 -22.23 -0.33
CA ARG A 426 11.05 -22.89 -0.81
C ARG A 426 11.20 -24.22 -0.10
N VAL A 427 10.29 -25.15 -0.41
CA VAL A 427 10.21 -26.46 0.25
C VAL A 427 11.24 -27.47 -0.28
N GLU A 428 11.83 -27.19 -1.44
CA GLU A 428 12.93 -27.96 -2.01
C GLU A 428 14.14 -27.94 -1.06
N GLY A 429 14.60 -29.11 -0.64
CA GLY A 429 15.72 -29.23 0.29
C GLY A 429 15.39 -29.06 1.78
N LEU A 430 14.11 -28.93 2.17
CA LEU A 430 13.76 -28.92 3.61
C LEU A 430 13.98 -30.28 4.28
N ALA A 431 13.74 -31.39 3.57
CA ALA A 431 13.89 -32.73 4.13
C ALA A 431 15.29 -33.01 4.72
N PRO A 432 16.41 -32.78 3.99
CA PRO A 432 17.74 -32.96 4.57
C PRO A 432 18.02 -32.01 5.74
N LEU A 433 17.59 -30.74 5.67
CA LEU A 433 17.75 -29.80 6.78
C LEU A 433 17.03 -30.26 8.05
N LEU A 434 15.80 -30.79 7.91
CA LEU A 434 15.05 -31.35 9.05
C LEU A 434 15.80 -32.52 9.68
N THR A 435 16.40 -33.41 8.88
CA THR A 435 17.22 -34.52 9.38
C THR A 435 18.50 -34.02 10.06
N GLU A 436 19.18 -33.00 9.52
CA GLU A 436 20.37 -32.40 10.14
C GLU A 436 20.06 -31.81 11.52
N VAL A 437 18.90 -31.15 11.69
CA VAL A 437 18.47 -30.62 12.99
C VAL A 437 18.16 -31.74 13.98
N GLU A 438 17.47 -32.81 13.56
CA GLU A 438 17.22 -33.97 14.42
C GLU A 438 18.50 -34.64 14.89
N ASP A 439 19.43 -34.92 13.97
CA ASP A 439 20.73 -35.52 14.29
C ASP A 439 21.51 -34.65 15.30
N LEU A 440 21.39 -33.32 15.19
CA LEU A 440 22.01 -32.37 16.10
C LEU A 440 21.36 -32.40 17.50
N LEU A 441 20.03 -32.52 17.56
CA LEU A 441 19.29 -32.68 18.82
C LEU A 441 19.63 -33.99 19.51
N ASP A 442 19.64 -35.11 18.78
CA ASP A 442 19.94 -36.44 19.30
C ASP A 442 21.34 -36.50 19.93
N ARG A 443 22.34 -35.88 19.28
CA ARG A 443 23.70 -35.75 19.83
C ARG A 443 23.72 -34.96 21.13
N ARG A 444 23.00 -33.84 21.19
CA ARG A 444 22.94 -32.97 22.39
C ARG A 444 22.22 -33.62 23.57
N VAL A 445 21.18 -34.41 23.29
CA VAL A 445 20.46 -35.18 24.32
C VAL A 445 21.34 -36.30 24.88
N ALA A 446 22.11 -36.99 24.03
CA ALA A 446 23.08 -38.00 24.45
C ALA A 446 24.18 -37.43 25.37
N ASP A 447 24.56 -36.17 25.14
CA ASP A 447 25.58 -35.45 25.93
C ASP A 447 25.04 -34.85 27.27
N SER A 448 23.84 -35.23 27.70
CA SER A 448 23.23 -34.85 29.00
C SER A 448 22.98 -33.34 29.19
N HIS A 449 22.50 -32.64 28.15
CA HIS A 449 22.13 -31.22 28.27
C HIS A 449 20.81 -31.05 29.06
N PRO A 450 20.70 -30.07 29.98
CA PRO A 450 19.54 -29.88 30.87
C PRO A 450 18.24 -29.36 30.22
N ASP A 451 18.19 -29.18 28.89
CA ASP A 451 17.05 -28.55 28.18
C ASP A 451 16.20 -29.57 27.39
N ALA A 452 15.59 -30.52 28.10
CA ALA A 452 14.73 -31.53 27.49
C ALA A 452 13.44 -30.93 26.90
N GLU A 453 12.93 -29.84 27.48
CA GLU A 453 11.72 -29.16 27.03
C GLU A 453 11.97 -28.41 25.70
N GLY A 454 13.10 -27.70 25.58
CA GLY A 454 13.51 -27.05 24.32
C GLY A 454 13.80 -28.04 23.19
N ALA A 455 14.27 -29.25 23.49
CA ALA A 455 14.43 -30.30 22.48
C ALA A 455 13.08 -30.84 21.98
N LEU A 456 12.15 -31.14 22.89
CA LEU A 456 10.78 -31.58 22.56
C LEU A 456 10.02 -30.55 21.73
N ALA A 457 10.20 -29.26 22.05
CA ALA A 457 9.70 -28.13 21.29
C ALA A 457 10.11 -28.18 19.82
N ILE A 458 11.42 -28.28 19.55
CA ILE A 458 11.94 -28.33 18.18
C ILE A 458 11.53 -29.62 17.47
N HIS A 459 11.47 -30.77 18.16
CA HIS A 459 10.93 -32.00 17.55
C HIS A 459 9.47 -31.87 17.09
N SER A 460 8.64 -31.12 17.83
CA SER A 460 7.26 -30.85 17.43
C SER A 460 7.19 -29.95 16.21
N GLU A 461 8.07 -28.95 16.11
CA GLU A 461 8.21 -28.10 14.92
C GLU A 461 8.66 -28.90 13.69
N ILE A 462 9.63 -29.81 13.86
CA ILE A 462 10.12 -30.70 12.80
C ILE A 462 8.99 -31.61 12.31
N SER A 463 8.28 -32.26 13.23
CA SER A 463 7.12 -33.10 12.93
C SER A 463 6.03 -32.33 12.18
N LEU A 464 5.77 -31.08 12.57
CA LEU A 464 4.81 -30.22 11.89
C LEU A 464 5.23 -29.93 10.45
N VAL A 465 6.48 -29.48 10.21
CA VAL A 465 6.96 -29.21 8.84
C VAL A 465 6.97 -30.49 8.00
N ARG A 466 7.36 -31.64 8.58
CA ARG A 466 7.28 -32.95 7.91
C ARG A 466 5.86 -33.32 7.51
N SER A 467 4.86 -33.00 8.33
CA SER A 467 3.46 -33.24 7.98
C SER A 467 3.06 -32.49 6.70
N TYR A 468 3.52 -31.25 6.52
CA TYR A 468 3.26 -30.48 5.29
C TYR A 468 4.04 -31.02 4.08
N LEU A 469 5.29 -31.45 4.27
CA LEU A 469 6.05 -32.12 3.19
C LEU A 469 5.42 -33.46 2.78
N ALA A 470 4.82 -34.20 3.73
CA ALA A 470 4.08 -35.41 3.43
C ALA A 470 2.83 -35.10 2.59
N ARG A 471 2.10 -34.01 2.92
CA ARG A 471 0.95 -33.56 2.11
C ARG A 471 1.35 -33.24 0.68
N SER A 472 2.43 -32.48 0.46
CA SER A 472 2.86 -32.14 -0.91
C SER A 472 3.18 -33.38 -1.72
N ARG A 473 3.77 -34.42 -1.10
CA ARG A 473 4.10 -35.72 -1.74
C ARG A 473 2.92 -36.69 -1.83
N ASN A 474 1.70 -36.23 -1.56
CA ASN A 474 0.48 -37.05 -1.58
C ASN A 474 0.54 -38.26 -0.62
N ASP A 475 1.31 -38.14 0.47
CA ASP A 475 1.40 -39.12 1.56
C ASP A 475 0.44 -38.72 2.69
N GLU A 476 -0.85 -38.82 2.41
CA GLU A 476 -1.94 -38.37 3.29
C GLU A 476 -1.92 -39.06 4.67
N LYS A 477 -1.47 -40.32 4.71
CA LYS A 477 -1.40 -41.08 5.95
C LYS A 477 -0.35 -40.52 6.89
N ASN A 478 0.90 -40.39 6.43
CA ASN A 478 1.96 -39.84 7.26
C ASN A 478 1.69 -38.37 7.62
N ALA A 479 1.10 -37.59 6.71
CA ALA A 479 0.67 -36.22 7.00
C ALA A 479 -0.31 -36.16 8.18
N SER A 480 -1.38 -36.96 8.15
CA SER A 480 -2.38 -37.02 9.23
C SER A 480 -1.79 -37.55 10.54
N ASP A 481 -0.98 -38.61 10.49
CA ASP A 481 -0.38 -39.22 11.68
C ASP A 481 0.55 -38.24 12.41
N LEU A 482 1.43 -37.55 11.66
CA LEU A 482 2.32 -36.52 12.21
C LEU A 482 1.54 -35.32 12.76
N THR A 483 0.51 -34.86 12.07
CA THR A 483 -0.29 -33.71 12.53
C THR A 483 -1.03 -34.03 13.83
N ARG A 484 -1.58 -35.25 13.95
CA ARG A 484 -2.23 -35.72 15.19
C ARG A 484 -1.23 -35.93 16.32
N GLN A 485 0.00 -36.35 16.01
CA GLN A 485 1.08 -36.42 17.00
C GLN A 485 1.38 -35.03 17.54
N VAL A 486 1.65 -34.05 16.68
CA VAL A 486 1.89 -32.66 17.09
C VAL A 486 0.74 -32.13 17.93
N LEU A 487 -0.52 -32.40 17.55
CA LEU A 487 -1.69 -31.98 18.33
C LEU A 487 -1.74 -32.57 19.75
N LYS A 488 -1.30 -33.82 19.95
CA LYS A 488 -1.26 -34.43 21.30
C LYS A 488 -0.24 -33.77 22.20
N ASP A 489 0.87 -33.34 21.61
CA ASP A 489 2.00 -32.78 22.33
C ASP A 489 1.83 -31.25 22.53
N ILE A 490 0.98 -30.59 21.72
CA ILE A 490 0.87 -29.12 21.66
C ILE A 490 0.36 -28.46 22.94
N ASP A 491 -0.43 -29.16 23.76
CA ASP A 491 -0.90 -28.62 25.05
C ASP A 491 0.15 -28.76 26.15
N GLN A 492 1.15 -29.61 25.94
CA GLN A 492 2.27 -29.81 26.86
C GLN A 492 3.44 -28.87 26.55
N ILE A 493 3.36 -28.11 25.46
CA ILE A 493 4.45 -27.31 24.90
C ILE A 493 4.00 -25.84 24.78
N GLN A 494 4.77 -24.90 25.35
CA GLN A 494 4.47 -23.46 25.27
C GLN A 494 4.96 -22.82 23.95
N ILE A 495 4.50 -23.32 22.80
CA ILE A 495 4.86 -22.75 21.48
C ILE A 495 3.59 -22.37 20.70
N PRO A 496 3.61 -21.25 19.97
CA PRO A 496 2.49 -20.83 19.13
C PRO A 496 2.35 -21.68 17.85
N LEU A 497 2.22 -23.01 17.93
CA LEU A 497 2.02 -23.86 16.74
C LEU A 497 0.55 -24.18 16.45
N LYS A 498 -0.39 -23.81 17.33
CA LYS A 498 -1.77 -24.32 17.30
C LYS A 498 -2.45 -23.93 16.00
N SER A 499 -2.32 -22.68 15.57
CA SER A 499 -2.96 -22.22 14.34
C SER A 499 -2.54 -23.02 13.10
N VAL A 500 -1.25 -23.29 12.94
CA VAL A 500 -0.68 -24.00 11.78
C VAL A 500 -0.99 -25.50 11.85
N THR A 501 -1.03 -26.09 13.04
CA THR A 501 -1.43 -27.49 13.26
C THR A 501 -2.91 -27.69 12.92
N TYR A 502 -3.80 -26.84 13.44
CA TYR A 502 -5.23 -26.89 13.13
C TYR A 502 -5.51 -26.60 11.66
N TYR A 503 -4.75 -25.71 11.03
CA TYR A 503 -4.86 -25.49 9.58
C TYR A 503 -4.51 -26.77 8.80
N GLY A 504 -3.45 -27.49 9.19
CA GLY A 504 -3.09 -28.78 8.60
C GLY A 504 -4.19 -29.83 8.75
N LEU A 505 -4.82 -29.92 9.93
CA LEU A 505 -5.99 -30.80 10.12
C LEU A 505 -7.16 -30.40 9.22
N GLY A 506 -7.43 -29.10 9.10
CA GLY A 506 -8.46 -28.58 8.19
C GLY A 506 -8.21 -28.99 6.74
N LEU A 507 -6.95 -28.97 6.28
CA LEU A 507 -6.55 -29.45 4.95
C LEU A 507 -6.80 -30.96 4.79
N ASP A 508 -6.46 -31.77 5.80
CA ASP A 508 -6.64 -33.22 5.75
C ASP A 508 -8.13 -33.60 5.70
N TYR A 509 -8.93 -32.99 6.57
CA TYR A 509 -10.38 -33.20 6.62
C TYR A 509 -11.05 -32.74 5.32
N PHE A 510 -10.65 -31.58 4.80
CA PHE A 510 -11.15 -31.10 3.51
C PHE A 510 -10.77 -32.06 2.38
N GLY A 511 -9.52 -32.54 2.33
CA GLY A 511 -9.06 -33.51 1.32
C GLY A 511 -9.86 -34.81 1.31
N LYS A 512 -10.36 -35.24 2.47
CA LYS A 512 -11.23 -36.42 2.62
C LYS A 512 -12.72 -36.14 2.38
N GLY A 513 -13.12 -34.87 2.31
CA GLY A 513 -14.52 -34.44 2.24
C GLY A 513 -15.27 -34.46 3.57
N GLU A 514 -14.56 -34.55 4.70
CA GLU A 514 -15.11 -34.48 6.06
C GLU A 514 -15.37 -33.01 6.42
N LEU A 515 -16.34 -32.38 5.74
CA LEU A 515 -16.50 -30.91 5.76
C LEU A 515 -16.82 -30.35 7.15
N ASN A 516 -17.60 -31.04 7.98
CA ASN A 516 -17.91 -30.57 9.34
C ASN A 516 -16.63 -30.52 10.21
N ASP A 517 -15.82 -31.58 10.18
CA ASP A 517 -14.56 -31.65 10.92
C ASP A 517 -13.54 -30.64 10.37
N ALA A 518 -13.55 -30.41 9.05
CA ALA A 518 -12.74 -29.37 8.42
C ALA A 518 -13.14 -27.97 8.90
N GLU A 519 -14.44 -27.68 9.02
CA GLU A 519 -14.93 -26.39 9.54
C GLU A 519 -14.46 -26.15 10.98
N GLU A 520 -14.65 -27.13 11.87
CA GLU A 520 -14.24 -27.03 13.28
C GLU A 520 -12.72 -26.82 13.43
N ALA A 521 -11.92 -27.57 12.65
CA ALA A 521 -10.47 -27.41 12.63
C ALA A 521 -10.05 -26.03 12.10
N LEU A 522 -10.67 -25.54 11.03
CA LEU A 522 -10.33 -24.23 10.44
C LEU A 522 -10.80 -23.06 11.31
N GLU A 523 -11.92 -23.18 12.01
CA GLU A 523 -12.34 -22.21 13.03
C GLU A 523 -11.34 -22.14 14.18
N SER A 524 -10.87 -23.29 14.66
CA SER A 524 -9.80 -23.38 15.66
C SER A 524 -8.50 -22.75 15.14
N ALA A 525 -8.14 -23.01 13.88
CA ALA A 525 -6.96 -22.42 13.24
C ALA A 525 -7.04 -20.89 13.17
N VAL A 526 -8.21 -20.33 12.82
CA VAL A 526 -8.45 -18.88 12.85
C VAL A 526 -8.33 -18.35 14.27
N HIS A 527 -8.99 -18.97 15.25
CA HIS A 527 -8.98 -18.54 16.64
C HIS A 527 -7.56 -18.49 17.22
N TYR A 528 -6.80 -19.58 17.11
CA TYR A 528 -5.42 -19.62 17.55
C TYR A 528 -4.52 -18.70 16.71
N GLY A 529 -4.80 -18.54 15.41
CA GLY A 529 -4.07 -17.60 14.57
C GLY A 529 -4.22 -16.15 15.06
N GLN A 530 -5.38 -15.81 15.63
CA GLN A 530 -5.60 -14.50 16.23
C GLN A 530 -4.85 -14.34 17.56
N ILE A 531 -4.87 -15.35 18.42
CA ILE A 531 -4.14 -15.36 19.70
C ILE A 531 -2.64 -15.29 19.48
N GLU A 532 -2.12 -16.11 18.56
CA GLU A 532 -0.71 -16.21 18.19
C GLU A 532 -0.25 -15.04 17.30
N ARG A 533 -1.15 -14.12 16.93
CA ARG A 533 -0.89 -12.99 16.03
C ARG A 533 -0.30 -13.39 14.67
N LYS A 534 -0.84 -14.46 14.08
CA LYS A 534 -0.46 -15.04 12.78
C LYS A 534 -1.46 -14.69 11.70
N ALA A 535 -1.30 -13.49 11.11
CA ALA A 535 -2.22 -12.98 10.09
C ALA A 535 -2.34 -13.86 8.84
N SER A 536 -1.22 -14.40 8.34
CA SER A 536 -1.20 -15.25 7.14
C SER A 536 -1.98 -16.55 7.34
N THR A 537 -1.77 -17.23 8.48
CA THR A 537 -2.50 -18.44 8.85
C THR A 537 -3.98 -18.15 9.04
N ALA A 538 -4.33 -17.13 9.82
CA ALA A 538 -5.74 -16.75 10.05
C ALA A 538 -6.48 -16.44 8.74
N LEU A 539 -5.85 -15.70 7.82
CA LEU A 539 -6.42 -15.41 6.50
C LEU A 539 -6.60 -16.66 5.64
N SER A 540 -5.61 -17.55 5.63
CA SER A 540 -5.64 -18.76 4.81
C SER A 540 -6.67 -19.76 5.33
N SER A 541 -6.72 -19.97 6.65
CA SER A 541 -7.72 -20.83 7.30
C SER A 541 -9.13 -20.27 7.13
N GLY A 542 -9.32 -18.97 7.36
CA GLY A 542 -10.62 -18.32 7.16
C GLY A 542 -11.06 -18.29 5.69
N GLY A 543 -10.10 -18.23 4.76
CA GLY A 543 -10.37 -18.33 3.32
C GLY A 543 -10.84 -19.71 2.90
N LEU A 544 -10.15 -20.77 3.33
CA LEU A 544 -10.58 -22.14 3.04
C LEU A 544 -11.90 -22.49 3.72
N LEU A 545 -12.10 -22.01 4.96
CA LEU A 545 -13.38 -22.13 5.66
C LEU A 545 -14.52 -21.50 4.84
N ALA A 546 -14.31 -20.29 4.31
CA ALA A 546 -15.29 -19.63 3.45
C ALA A 546 -15.52 -20.38 2.14
N TRP A 547 -14.50 -21.02 1.55
CA TRP A 547 -14.63 -21.88 0.39
C TRP A 547 -15.52 -23.10 0.69
N ILE A 548 -15.36 -23.74 1.85
CA ILE A 548 -16.19 -24.87 2.29
C ILE A 548 -17.64 -24.40 2.50
N GLN A 549 -17.84 -23.32 3.27
CA GLN A 549 -19.15 -22.73 3.54
C GLN A 549 -19.89 -22.36 2.24
N TYR A 550 -19.17 -21.81 1.25
CA TYR A 550 -19.72 -21.53 -0.07
C TYR A 550 -20.22 -22.79 -0.79
N ASN A 551 -19.44 -23.88 -0.81
CA ASN A 551 -19.84 -25.13 -1.45
C ASN A 551 -21.03 -25.80 -0.73
N ARG A 552 -21.17 -25.58 0.57
CA ARG A 552 -22.33 -26.00 1.37
C ARG A 552 -23.58 -25.14 1.15
N GLY A 553 -23.49 -24.02 0.43
CA GLY A 553 -24.60 -23.09 0.23
C GLY A 553 -24.76 -22.04 1.33
N ASP A 554 -23.85 -21.98 2.31
CA ASP A 554 -23.86 -21.02 3.40
C ASP A 554 -23.17 -19.70 3.01
N THR A 555 -23.56 -19.13 1.87
CA THR A 555 -22.89 -17.97 1.24
C THR A 555 -22.78 -16.74 2.16
N GLU A 556 -23.83 -16.47 2.94
CA GLU A 556 -23.83 -15.37 3.92
C GLU A 556 -22.86 -15.63 5.09
N LEU A 557 -22.74 -16.90 5.52
CA LEU A 557 -21.77 -17.28 6.54
C LEU A 557 -20.34 -17.12 6.00
N ALA A 558 -20.08 -17.55 4.77
CA ALA A 558 -18.79 -17.37 4.10
C ALA A 558 -18.37 -15.89 4.03
N LEU A 559 -19.28 -14.98 3.67
CA LEU A 559 -19.02 -13.54 3.67
C LEU A 559 -18.74 -12.99 5.08
N LYS A 560 -19.48 -13.44 6.09
CA LYS A 560 -19.22 -13.05 7.49
C LYS A 560 -17.86 -13.54 7.97
N THR A 561 -17.50 -14.79 7.66
CA THR A 561 -16.21 -15.39 8.00
C THR A 561 -15.06 -14.58 7.40
N THR A 562 -15.09 -14.33 6.09
CA THR A 562 -14.04 -13.56 5.40
C THR A 562 -13.94 -12.13 5.90
N THR A 563 -15.08 -11.46 6.11
CA THR A 563 -15.13 -10.09 6.64
C THR A 563 -14.56 -10.00 8.05
N ARG A 564 -14.96 -10.91 8.95
CA ARG A 564 -14.47 -10.95 10.33
C ARG A 564 -12.95 -11.13 10.39
N VAL A 565 -12.42 -12.10 9.65
CA VAL A 565 -10.97 -12.36 9.62
C VAL A 565 -10.23 -11.19 8.99
N ARG A 566 -10.76 -10.60 7.92
CA ARG A 566 -10.15 -9.45 7.26
C ARG A 566 -10.10 -8.23 8.17
N ASN A 567 -11.19 -7.92 8.87
CA ASN A 567 -11.23 -6.80 9.81
C ASN A 567 -10.20 -6.99 10.93
N TRP A 568 -10.10 -8.20 11.49
CA TRP A 568 -9.10 -8.47 12.51
C TRP A 568 -7.67 -8.23 12.01
N VAL A 569 -7.33 -8.66 10.79
CA VAL A 569 -6.01 -8.39 10.20
C VAL A 569 -5.80 -6.90 9.95
N ASP A 570 -6.77 -6.22 9.35
CA ASP A 570 -6.66 -4.79 9.06
C ASP A 570 -6.57 -3.96 10.37
N GLU A 571 -7.13 -4.42 11.49
CA GLU A 571 -6.99 -3.77 12.81
C GLU A 571 -5.59 -3.94 13.43
N HIS A 572 -4.94 -5.08 13.22
CA HIS A 572 -3.69 -5.44 13.91
C HIS A 572 -2.43 -5.31 13.04
N PHE A 573 -2.58 -5.26 11.71
CA PHE A 573 -1.48 -5.30 10.73
C PHE A 573 -1.63 -4.26 9.60
N ALA A 574 -2.46 -3.21 9.76
CA ALA A 574 -2.55 -2.13 8.79
C ALA A 574 -1.39 -1.13 8.95
N ASP A 575 -0.27 -1.41 8.28
CA ASP A 575 0.72 -0.40 7.96
C ASP A 575 0.44 0.14 6.53
N PRO A 576 0.02 1.41 6.37
CA PRO A 576 -0.22 2.00 5.05
C PRO A 576 1.00 2.03 4.14
N SER A 577 2.22 1.90 4.70
CA SER A 577 3.46 1.86 3.95
C SER A 577 3.80 0.47 3.41
N GLN A 578 3.10 -0.58 3.87
CA GLN A 578 3.36 -1.96 3.47
C GLN A 578 2.28 -2.51 2.51
N PRO A 579 2.64 -3.44 1.62
CA PRO A 579 1.68 -4.15 0.79
C PRO A 579 0.64 -4.89 1.65
N ARG A 580 -0.62 -4.85 1.25
CA ARG A 580 -1.69 -5.56 1.96
C ARG A 580 -1.48 -7.07 1.87
N LEU A 581 -1.63 -7.78 2.99
CA LEU A 581 -1.60 -9.25 3.01
C LEU A 581 -2.77 -9.84 2.22
N ILE A 582 -2.45 -10.62 1.19
CA ILE A 582 -3.41 -11.26 0.28
C ILE A 582 -3.41 -12.77 0.55
N SER A 583 -4.61 -13.37 0.66
CA SER A 583 -4.78 -14.82 0.77
C SER A 583 -5.43 -15.36 -0.50
N CYS A 584 -4.83 -16.39 -1.10
CA CYS A 584 -5.33 -17.07 -2.29
C CYS A 584 -6.74 -17.63 -2.04
N TRP A 585 -6.93 -18.41 -0.97
CA TRP A 585 -8.23 -19.00 -0.64
C TRP A 585 -9.31 -17.95 -0.40
N GLN A 586 -9.03 -16.92 0.40
CA GLN A 586 -10.02 -15.91 0.73
C GLN A 586 -10.48 -15.14 -0.53
N ASN A 587 -9.53 -14.71 -1.36
CA ASN A 587 -9.87 -13.97 -2.58
C ASN A 587 -10.55 -14.86 -3.62
N SER A 588 -10.16 -16.13 -3.72
CA SER A 588 -10.81 -17.11 -4.61
C SER A 588 -12.24 -17.40 -4.19
N ALA A 589 -12.49 -17.61 -2.89
CA ALA A 589 -13.84 -17.78 -2.35
C ALA A 589 -14.71 -16.54 -2.58
N LEU A 590 -14.17 -15.34 -2.34
CA LEU A 590 -14.92 -14.09 -2.60
C LEU A 590 -15.19 -13.89 -4.09
N THR A 591 -14.25 -14.24 -4.96
CA THR A 591 -14.45 -14.20 -6.42
C THR A 591 -15.64 -15.08 -6.82
N GLU A 592 -15.67 -16.33 -6.34
CA GLU A 592 -16.77 -17.27 -6.60
C GLU A 592 -18.11 -16.83 -6.00
N ILE A 593 -18.11 -16.30 -4.78
CA ILE A 593 -19.32 -15.80 -4.11
C ILE A 593 -19.94 -14.62 -4.89
N TYR A 594 -19.13 -13.61 -5.24
CA TYR A 594 -19.64 -12.44 -5.96
C TYR A 594 -19.98 -12.76 -7.41
N ARG A 595 -19.28 -13.72 -8.04
CA ARG A 595 -19.66 -14.27 -9.35
C ARG A 595 -21.05 -14.91 -9.27
N GLU A 596 -21.31 -15.75 -8.26
CA GLU A 596 -22.62 -16.39 -8.07
C GLU A 596 -23.76 -15.43 -7.80
N ARG A 597 -23.46 -14.28 -7.18
CA ARG A 597 -24.42 -13.19 -6.93
C ARG A 597 -24.65 -12.29 -8.15
N ASN A 598 -24.02 -12.58 -9.29
CA ASN A 598 -24.04 -11.76 -10.49
C ASN A 598 -23.46 -10.34 -10.27
N GLU A 599 -22.36 -10.24 -9.52
CA GLU A 599 -21.61 -9.01 -9.25
C GLU A 599 -20.17 -9.12 -9.83
N PRO A 600 -20.01 -9.12 -11.17
CA PRO A 600 -18.74 -9.47 -11.83
C PRO A 600 -17.61 -8.48 -11.56
N GLU A 601 -17.91 -7.20 -11.34
CA GLU A 601 -16.89 -6.18 -11.03
C GLU A 601 -16.30 -6.40 -9.63
N LEU A 602 -17.12 -6.81 -8.67
CA LEU A 602 -16.67 -7.15 -7.32
C LEU A 602 -15.85 -8.43 -7.35
N ALA A 603 -16.31 -9.46 -8.07
CA ALA A 603 -15.54 -10.68 -8.29
C ALA A 603 -14.15 -10.36 -8.90
N ALA A 604 -14.11 -9.55 -9.95
CA ALA A 604 -12.85 -9.12 -10.58
C ALA A 604 -11.95 -8.32 -9.63
N SER A 605 -12.51 -7.53 -8.71
CA SER A 605 -11.73 -6.76 -7.73
C SER A 605 -11.02 -7.63 -6.69
N TYR A 606 -11.61 -8.77 -6.31
CA TYR A 606 -10.96 -9.74 -5.42
C TYR A 606 -9.99 -10.65 -6.16
N LEU A 607 -10.22 -10.89 -7.45
CA LEU A 607 -9.30 -11.63 -8.30
C LEU A 607 -8.04 -10.84 -8.66
N SER A 608 -8.16 -9.53 -8.91
CA SER A 608 -7.08 -8.67 -9.40
C SER A 608 -5.77 -8.77 -8.59
N PRO A 609 -5.76 -8.77 -7.24
CA PRO A 609 -4.54 -8.91 -6.46
C PRO A 609 -3.82 -10.27 -6.64
N LEU A 610 -4.51 -11.30 -7.14
CA LEU A 610 -3.93 -12.63 -7.36
C LEU A 610 -3.16 -12.73 -8.69
N LEU A 611 -3.40 -11.82 -9.64
CA LEU A 611 -2.81 -11.89 -10.98
C LEU A 611 -1.30 -11.69 -10.97
N GLU A 612 -0.81 -10.75 -10.15
CA GLU A 612 0.62 -10.48 -9.99
C GLU A 612 1.38 -11.72 -9.48
N HIS A 613 0.72 -12.54 -8.65
CA HIS A 613 1.31 -13.79 -8.15
C HIS A 613 1.51 -14.79 -9.30
N VAL A 614 0.53 -14.92 -10.20
CA VAL A 614 0.63 -15.82 -11.36
C VAL A 614 1.76 -15.37 -12.30
N GLU A 615 1.88 -14.06 -12.56
CA GLU A 615 2.92 -13.50 -13.44
C GLU A 615 4.34 -13.68 -12.89
N LYS A 616 4.52 -13.55 -11.56
CA LYS A 616 5.83 -13.68 -10.89
C LYS A 616 6.20 -15.13 -10.55
N GLY A 617 5.26 -16.07 -10.68
CA GLY A 617 5.41 -17.46 -10.29
C GLY A 617 4.76 -17.75 -8.94
N THR A 618 3.75 -18.62 -8.97
CA THR A 618 3.00 -19.12 -7.80
C THR A 618 3.31 -20.57 -7.49
N GLU A 619 3.08 -20.96 -6.23
CA GLU A 619 2.99 -22.36 -5.82
C GLU A 619 1.97 -23.12 -6.72
N PRO A 620 2.25 -24.37 -7.15
CA PRO A 620 1.38 -25.09 -8.07
C PRO A 620 -0.09 -25.20 -7.65
N GLY A 621 -0.38 -25.50 -6.38
CA GLY A 621 -1.74 -25.58 -5.86
C GLY A 621 -2.47 -24.24 -5.92
N GLN A 622 -1.85 -23.17 -5.44
CA GLN A 622 -2.39 -21.81 -5.55
C GLN A 622 -2.61 -21.41 -7.01
N HIS A 623 -1.67 -21.77 -7.90
CA HIS A 623 -1.80 -21.52 -9.33
C HIS A 623 -3.06 -22.16 -9.91
N VAL A 624 -3.30 -23.44 -9.60
CA VAL A 624 -4.51 -24.15 -10.03
C VAL A 624 -5.78 -23.46 -9.53
N VAL A 625 -5.83 -23.06 -8.25
CA VAL A 625 -7.01 -22.37 -7.68
C VAL A 625 -7.24 -21.01 -8.35
N ILE A 626 -6.18 -20.22 -8.56
CA ILE A 626 -6.29 -18.90 -9.20
C ILE A 626 -6.78 -19.07 -10.64
N GLN A 627 -6.15 -19.96 -11.42
CA GLN A 627 -6.57 -20.21 -12.81
C GLN A 627 -8.00 -20.76 -12.89
N TYR A 628 -8.41 -21.61 -11.92
CA TYR A 628 -9.78 -22.08 -11.81
C TYR A 628 -10.78 -20.93 -11.70
N VAL A 629 -10.61 -20.02 -10.72
CA VAL A 629 -11.56 -18.91 -10.52
C VAL A 629 -11.47 -17.85 -11.63
N ARG A 630 -10.29 -17.67 -12.25
CA ARG A 630 -10.14 -16.83 -13.46
C ARG A 630 -10.94 -17.40 -14.62
N GLY A 631 -10.76 -18.69 -14.90
CA GLY A 631 -11.46 -19.41 -15.95
C GLY A 631 -12.97 -19.40 -15.72
N HIS A 632 -13.42 -19.57 -14.48
CA HIS A 632 -14.84 -19.52 -14.14
C HIS A 632 -15.45 -18.14 -14.34
N LEU A 633 -14.75 -17.08 -13.95
CA LEU A 633 -15.20 -15.71 -14.20
C LEU A 633 -15.22 -15.39 -15.70
N ALA A 634 -14.22 -15.82 -16.46
CA ALA A 634 -14.19 -15.67 -17.92
C ALA A 634 -15.37 -16.42 -18.57
N PHE A 635 -15.66 -17.64 -18.11
CA PHE A 635 -16.82 -18.41 -18.55
C PHE A 635 -18.15 -17.67 -18.26
N SER A 636 -18.33 -17.12 -17.05
CA SER A 636 -19.49 -16.30 -16.68
C SER A 636 -19.68 -15.05 -17.54
N GLN A 637 -18.60 -14.53 -18.12
CA GLN A 637 -18.56 -13.36 -19.00
C GLN A 637 -18.71 -13.71 -20.49
N GLY A 638 -18.83 -14.99 -20.83
CA GLY A 638 -18.94 -15.46 -22.21
C GLY A 638 -17.60 -15.49 -22.97
N LYS A 639 -16.46 -15.30 -22.29
CA LYS A 639 -15.13 -15.38 -22.89
C LYS A 639 -14.63 -16.84 -22.87
N LEU A 640 -15.25 -17.67 -23.70
CA LEU A 640 -15.08 -19.13 -23.62
C LEU A 640 -13.67 -19.57 -24.00
N GLU A 641 -13.03 -18.97 -25.00
CA GLU A 641 -11.67 -19.29 -25.41
C GLU A 641 -10.66 -18.96 -24.29
N GLU A 642 -10.79 -17.77 -23.69
CA GLU A 642 -9.97 -17.38 -22.53
C GLU A 642 -10.18 -18.34 -21.36
N ALA A 643 -11.43 -18.72 -21.07
CA ALA A 643 -11.73 -19.69 -20.02
C ALA A 643 -11.07 -21.06 -20.28
N VAL A 644 -11.09 -21.55 -21.52
CA VAL A 644 -10.44 -22.80 -21.92
C VAL A 644 -8.93 -22.71 -21.71
N GLU A 645 -8.27 -21.65 -22.15
CA GLU A 645 -6.82 -21.48 -21.99
C GLU A 645 -6.40 -21.51 -20.52
N LEU A 646 -7.12 -20.76 -19.67
CA LEU A 646 -6.84 -20.68 -18.24
C LEU A 646 -7.04 -22.03 -17.53
N LEU A 647 -8.12 -22.74 -17.87
CA LEU A 647 -8.44 -24.02 -17.23
C LEU A 647 -7.58 -25.18 -17.74
N ASP A 648 -7.15 -25.14 -19.01
CA ASP A 648 -6.19 -26.10 -19.55
C ASP A 648 -4.83 -25.97 -18.85
N ASP A 649 -4.38 -24.74 -18.62
CA ASP A 649 -3.20 -24.46 -17.80
C ASP A 649 -3.34 -24.98 -16.37
N ALA A 650 -4.51 -24.75 -15.74
CA ALA A 650 -4.81 -25.30 -14.40
C ALA A 650 -4.74 -26.84 -14.37
N VAL A 651 -5.35 -27.52 -15.35
CA VAL A 651 -5.31 -29.00 -15.46
C VAL A 651 -3.89 -29.49 -15.70
N ALA A 652 -3.13 -28.82 -16.58
CA ALA A 652 -1.76 -29.18 -16.91
C ALA A 652 -0.82 -29.05 -15.71
N VAL A 653 -0.91 -27.94 -14.96
CA VAL A 653 -0.11 -27.72 -13.73
C VAL A 653 -0.52 -28.71 -12.64
N GLY A 654 -1.82 -28.89 -12.42
CA GLY A 654 -2.37 -29.83 -11.44
C GLY A 654 -1.92 -31.27 -11.65
N SER A 655 -1.79 -31.70 -12.91
CA SER A 655 -1.29 -33.03 -13.27
C SER A 655 0.24 -33.14 -13.21
N LYS A 656 0.98 -32.21 -13.83
CA LYS A 656 2.45 -32.29 -13.94
C LYS A 656 3.18 -32.05 -12.62
N ARG A 657 2.59 -31.28 -11.70
CA ARG A 657 3.20 -30.88 -10.43
C ARG A 657 2.43 -31.40 -9.22
N ARG A 658 1.70 -32.51 -9.37
CA ARG A 658 0.85 -33.06 -8.31
C ARG A 658 1.61 -33.27 -6.99
N ASP A 659 2.84 -33.77 -7.05
CA ASP A 659 3.70 -34.03 -5.87
C ASP A 659 4.27 -32.76 -5.19
N HIS A 660 3.79 -31.58 -5.59
CA HIS A 660 4.15 -30.30 -5.00
C HIS A 660 2.92 -29.55 -4.45
N ILE A 661 1.72 -30.12 -4.56
CA ILE A 661 0.47 -29.47 -4.18
C ILE A 661 0.08 -29.91 -2.76
N LEU A 662 -0.03 -28.93 -1.85
CA LEU A 662 -0.26 -29.18 -0.40
C LEU A 662 -1.68 -29.56 -0.02
N PHE A 663 -2.65 -29.34 -0.89
CA PHE A 663 -4.08 -29.47 -0.60
C PHE A 663 -4.82 -29.95 -1.83
N GLU A 664 -6.01 -30.49 -1.67
CA GLU A 664 -6.80 -30.90 -2.83
C GLU A 664 -7.35 -29.67 -3.58
N PRO A 665 -6.92 -29.39 -4.83
CA PRO A 665 -7.42 -28.24 -5.59
C PRO A 665 -8.81 -28.52 -6.18
N PRO A 666 -9.57 -27.50 -6.61
CA PRO A 666 -10.86 -27.69 -7.26
C PRO A 666 -10.74 -28.44 -8.59
N ALA A 667 -11.81 -29.12 -9.01
CA ALA A 667 -11.84 -29.94 -10.23
C ALA A 667 -11.86 -29.07 -11.52
N ALA A 668 -10.70 -28.55 -11.92
CA ALA A 668 -10.54 -27.76 -13.15
C ALA A 668 -10.98 -28.50 -14.41
N SER A 669 -10.81 -29.83 -14.46
CA SER A 669 -11.27 -30.69 -15.55
C SER A 669 -12.78 -30.61 -15.77
N ALA A 670 -13.57 -30.51 -14.70
CA ALA A 670 -15.03 -30.43 -14.78
C ALA A 670 -15.48 -29.12 -15.41
N LEU A 671 -14.87 -28.00 -15.00
CA LEU A 671 -15.19 -26.69 -15.55
C LEU A 671 -14.66 -26.53 -16.99
N LEU A 672 -13.49 -27.09 -17.30
CA LEU A 672 -12.95 -27.13 -18.66
C LEU A 672 -13.87 -27.92 -19.60
N ALA A 673 -14.39 -29.07 -19.16
CA ALA A 673 -15.39 -29.82 -19.91
C ALA A 673 -16.66 -29.00 -20.15
N ARG A 674 -17.12 -28.24 -19.16
CA ARG A 674 -18.26 -27.31 -19.31
C ARG A 674 -17.99 -26.21 -20.35
N CYS A 675 -16.77 -25.68 -20.40
CA CYS A 675 -16.36 -24.70 -21.43
C CYS A 675 -16.39 -25.32 -22.83
N TYR A 676 -15.86 -26.54 -23.00
CA TYR A 676 -15.94 -27.25 -24.28
C TYR A 676 -17.37 -27.57 -24.71
N LEU A 677 -18.27 -27.91 -23.78
CA LEU A 677 -19.69 -28.09 -24.07
C LEU A 677 -20.35 -26.79 -24.55
N ALA A 678 -20.02 -25.65 -23.94
CA ALA A 678 -20.53 -24.35 -24.39
C ALA A 678 -20.02 -23.98 -25.80
N LEU A 679 -18.84 -24.46 -26.20
CA LEU A 679 -18.29 -24.34 -27.56
C LEU A 679 -18.84 -25.40 -28.54
N GLY A 680 -19.71 -26.31 -28.10
CA GLY A 680 -20.25 -27.40 -28.94
C GLY A 680 -19.27 -28.54 -29.19
N LEU A 681 -18.22 -28.68 -28.39
CA LEU A 681 -17.14 -29.66 -28.55
C LEU A 681 -17.25 -30.82 -27.55
N ALA A 682 -18.34 -31.59 -27.63
CA ALA A 682 -18.63 -32.67 -26.68
C ALA A 682 -17.54 -33.76 -26.60
N ASP A 683 -16.93 -34.14 -27.73
CA ASP A 683 -15.84 -35.13 -27.76
C ASP A 683 -14.60 -34.66 -26.99
N LYS A 684 -14.27 -33.36 -27.10
CA LYS A 684 -13.17 -32.78 -26.32
C LYS A 684 -13.51 -32.75 -24.84
N ALA A 685 -14.74 -32.39 -24.48
CA ALA A 685 -15.21 -32.41 -23.10
C ALA A 685 -15.08 -33.81 -22.47
N MET A 686 -15.48 -34.87 -23.19
CA MET A 686 -15.28 -36.26 -22.74
C MET A 686 -13.80 -36.61 -22.58
N THR A 687 -12.97 -36.21 -23.54
CA THR A 687 -11.53 -36.49 -23.52
C THR A 687 -10.86 -35.85 -22.30
N THR A 688 -11.22 -34.61 -21.96
CA THR A 688 -10.72 -33.90 -20.77
C THR A 688 -11.08 -34.61 -19.46
N LEU A 689 -12.28 -35.17 -19.36
CA LEU A 689 -12.73 -35.86 -18.13
C LEU A 689 -12.12 -37.24 -17.95
N LYS A 690 -11.68 -37.90 -19.04
CA LYS A 690 -11.23 -39.29 -19.03
C LYS A 690 -10.21 -39.60 -17.92
N ALA A 691 -9.17 -38.78 -17.80
CA ALA A 691 -8.13 -38.98 -16.78
C ALA A 691 -8.68 -38.86 -15.34
N ALA A 692 -9.56 -37.89 -15.10
CA ALA A 692 -10.18 -37.67 -13.79
C ALA A 692 -11.22 -38.75 -13.42
N LEU A 693 -11.79 -39.45 -14.41
CA LEU A 693 -12.70 -40.57 -14.20
C LEU A 693 -11.95 -41.89 -13.98
N GLU A 694 -10.83 -42.10 -14.66
CA GLU A 694 -9.96 -43.28 -14.48
C GLU A 694 -9.21 -43.25 -13.14
N THR A 695 -8.78 -42.06 -12.71
CA THR A 695 -8.17 -41.84 -11.39
C THR A 695 -8.99 -40.80 -10.61
N PRO A 696 -10.06 -41.22 -9.92
CA PRO A 696 -10.92 -40.30 -9.19
C PRO A 696 -10.17 -39.55 -8.08
N ALA A 697 -10.50 -38.26 -7.92
CA ALA A 697 -10.02 -37.42 -6.82
C ALA A 697 -10.32 -38.04 -5.43
N THR A 698 -9.44 -37.85 -4.44
CA THR A 698 -9.72 -38.31 -3.06
C THR A 698 -10.97 -37.61 -2.52
N ASN A 699 -11.03 -36.28 -2.71
CA ASN A 699 -12.11 -35.44 -2.22
C ASN A 699 -13.44 -35.76 -2.95
N PRO A 700 -14.49 -36.17 -2.21
CA PRO A 700 -15.83 -36.38 -2.74
C PRO A 700 -16.39 -35.20 -3.54
N LEU A 701 -16.17 -33.95 -3.13
CA LEU A 701 -16.65 -32.77 -3.85
C LEU A 701 -16.11 -32.72 -5.28
N ASN A 702 -14.81 -32.93 -5.45
CA ASN A 702 -14.18 -32.93 -6.77
C ASN A 702 -14.63 -34.10 -7.63
N ARG A 703 -14.84 -35.29 -7.02
CA ARG A 703 -15.42 -36.44 -7.71
C ARG A 703 -16.83 -36.16 -8.19
N GLU A 704 -17.67 -35.63 -7.31
CA GLU A 704 -19.03 -35.22 -7.64
C GLU A 704 -19.04 -34.22 -8.80
N GLN A 705 -18.18 -33.19 -8.75
CA GLN A 705 -18.09 -32.18 -9.81
C GLN A 705 -17.71 -32.78 -11.18
N ASN A 706 -16.74 -33.70 -11.21
CA ASN A 706 -16.39 -34.42 -12.45
C ASN A 706 -17.53 -35.32 -12.95
N GLN A 707 -18.29 -35.96 -12.05
CA GLN A 707 -19.44 -36.79 -12.43
C GLN A 707 -20.63 -35.94 -12.93
N ILE A 708 -20.85 -34.75 -12.37
CA ILE A 708 -21.82 -33.77 -12.88
C ILE A 708 -21.43 -33.34 -14.29
N ALA A 709 -20.14 -33.04 -14.52
CA ALA A 709 -19.65 -32.70 -15.85
C ALA A 709 -19.80 -33.88 -16.84
N LEU A 710 -19.56 -35.12 -16.40
CA LEU A 710 -19.82 -36.32 -17.20
C LEU A 710 -21.30 -36.43 -17.59
N ALA A 711 -22.22 -36.21 -16.66
CA ALA A 711 -23.66 -36.22 -16.93
C ALA A 711 -24.05 -35.15 -17.97
N ARG A 712 -23.45 -33.95 -17.90
CA ARG A 712 -23.64 -32.90 -18.93
C ARG A 712 -23.16 -33.35 -20.30
N VAL A 713 -22.00 -34.02 -20.36
CA VAL A 713 -21.47 -34.58 -21.62
C VAL A 713 -22.40 -35.67 -22.16
N GLN A 714 -22.90 -36.56 -21.30
CA GLN A 714 -23.86 -37.60 -21.70
C GLN A 714 -25.15 -37.00 -22.26
N VAL A 715 -25.70 -35.96 -21.64
CA VAL A 715 -26.85 -35.21 -22.19
C VAL A 715 -26.52 -34.62 -23.56
N ALA A 716 -25.35 -33.98 -23.73
CA ALA A 716 -24.94 -33.41 -25.02
C ALA A 716 -24.72 -34.47 -26.12
N LEU A 717 -24.39 -35.71 -25.75
CA LEU A 717 -24.24 -36.86 -26.65
C LEU A 717 -25.55 -37.65 -26.86
N ASN A 718 -26.67 -37.18 -26.30
CA ASN A 718 -27.98 -37.84 -26.32
C ASN A 718 -28.05 -39.18 -25.54
N ASP A 719 -27.11 -39.42 -24.62
CA ASP A 719 -27.07 -40.57 -23.71
C ASP A 719 -27.87 -40.30 -22.42
N TYR A 720 -29.13 -39.86 -22.55
CA TYR A 720 -29.95 -39.34 -21.43
C TYR A 720 -30.13 -40.34 -20.29
N GLN A 721 -30.35 -41.63 -20.60
CA GLN A 721 -30.53 -42.66 -19.59
C GLN A 721 -29.28 -42.81 -18.70
N LYS A 722 -28.07 -42.78 -19.28
CA LYS A 722 -26.81 -42.82 -18.51
C LYS A 722 -26.62 -41.56 -17.66
N ALA A 723 -27.02 -40.40 -18.17
CA ALA A 723 -27.01 -39.16 -17.41
C ALA A 723 -27.89 -39.28 -16.15
N GLN A 724 -29.11 -39.82 -16.31
CA GLN A 724 -30.02 -40.04 -15.17
C GLN A 724 -29.49 -41.07 -14.17
N GLU A 725 -28.87 -42.15 -14.64
CA GLU A 725 -28.21 -43.14 -13.76
C GLU A 725 -27.09 -42.50 -12.95
N THR A 726 -26.24 -41.70 -13.59
CA THR A 726 -25.15 -40.96 -12.93
C THR A 726 -25.71 -39.98 -11.90
N LEU A 727 -26.70 -39.16 -12.28
CA LEU A 727 -27.24 -38.11 -11.41
C LEU A 727 -28.06 -38.65 -10.24
N SER A 728 -28.88 -39.69 -10.47
CA SER A 728 -29.69 -40.30 -9.41
C SER A 728 -28.83 -40.92 -8.30
N ALA A 729 -27.63 -41.41 -8.63
CA ALA A 729 -26.65 -41.88 -7.64
C ALA A 729 -26.01 -40.74 -6.82
N LEU A 730 -25.88 -39.53 -7.39
CA LEU A 730 -25.27 -38.37 -6.73
C LEU A 730 -26.23 -37.62 -5.79
N VAL A 731 -27.53 -37.52 -6.13
CA VAL A 731 -28.54 -36.79 -5.33
C VAL A 731 -28.49 -37.16 -3.83
N PRO A 732 -28.61 -38.43 -3.41
CA PRO A 732 -28.66 -38.77 -1.98
C PRO A 732 -27.33 -38.51 -1.27
N VAL A 733 -26.20 -38.51 -1.99
CA VAL A 733 -24.87 -38.22 -1.43
C VAL A 733 -24.74 -36.71 -1.17
N ALA A 734 -25.09 -35.89 -2.16
CA ALA A 734 -25.06 -34.44 -2.05
C ALA A 734 -26.01 -33.91 -0.96
N GLU A 735 -27.20 -34.51 -0.83
CA GLU A 735 -28.15 -34.17 0.25
C GLU A 735 -27.62 -34.55 1.64
N ARG A 736 -27.06 -35.75 1.79
CA ARG A 736 -26.54 -36.24 3.09
C ARG A 736 -25.40 -35.38 3.61
N ASN A 737 -24.53 -34.93 2.71
CA ASN A 737 -23.33 -34.18 3.07
C ASN A 737 -23.53 -32.65 2.97
N ALA A 738 -24.75 -32.19 2.69
CA ALA A 738 -25.09 -30.79 2.51
C ALA A 738 -24.25 -30.06 1.44
N HIS A 739 -23.88 -30.74 0.35
CA HIS A 739 -23.18 -30.16 -0.79
C HIS A 739 -24.17 -29.37 -1.68
N ASN A 740 -24.83 -28.35 -1.11
CA ASN A 740 -26.00 -27.72 -1.72
C ASN A 740 -25.70 -27.07 -3.08
N ARG A 741 -24.47 -26.57 -3.30
CA ARG A 741 -24.04 -26.07 -4.61
C ARG A 741 -24.14 -27.15 -5.69
N HIS A 742 -23.50 -28.31 -5.45
CA HIS A 742 -23.56 -29.44 -6.36
C HIS A 742 -24.96 -30.02 -6.48
N LEU A 743 -25.74 -30.03 -5.39
CA LEU A 743 -27.13 -30.49 -5.43
C LEU A 743 -27.97 -29.68 -6.42
N VAL A 744 -27.81 -28.35 -6.45
CA VAL A 744 -28.47 -27.49 -7.44
C VAL A 744 -28.03 -27.87 -8.86
N GLU A 745 -26.74 -28.00 -9.12
CA GLU A 745 -26.23 -28.42 -10.45
C GLU A 745 -26.75 -29.79 -10.87
N ILE A 746 -26.73 -30.78 -9.97
CA ILE A 746 -27.25 -32.14 -10.23
C ILE A 746 -28.71 -32.06 -10.67
N LEU A 747 -29.55 -31.33 -9.92
CA LEU A 747 -30.98 -31.19 -10.22
C LEU A 747 -31.22 -30.48 -11.55
N LEU A 748 -30.41 -29.48 -11.90
CA LEU A 748 -30.50 -28.78 -13.19
C LEU A 748 -30.17 -29.70 -14.36
N VAL A 749 -29.06 -30.45 -14.29
CA VAL A 749 -28.68 -31.37 -15.36
C VAL A 749 -29.67 -32.54 -15.45
N TYR A 750 -30.23 -32.98 -14.32
CA TYR A 750 -31.27 -34.03 -14.29
C TYR A 750 -32.56 -33.52 -14.96
N ALA A 751 -32.97 -32.29 -14.68
CA ALA A 751 -34.10 -31.69 -15.37
C ALA A 751 -33.89 -31.61 -16.89
N ASP A 752 -32.69 -31.25 -17.36
CA ASP A 752 -32.38 -31.24 -18.80
C ASP A 752 -32.50 -32.66 -19.38
N ALA A 753 -31.89 -33.66 -18.76
CA ALA A 753 -31.94 -35.05 -19.22
C ALA A 753 -33.38 -35.61 -19.30
N LEU A 754 -34.25 -35.26 -18.34
CA LEU A 754 -35.66 -35.64 -18.34
C LEU A 754 -36.46 -34.91 -19.43
N ALA A 755 -36.19 -33.62 -19.63
CA ALA A 755 -36.85 -32.82 -20.65
C ALA A 755 -36.55 -33.31 -22.06
N GLN A 756 -35.33 -33.78 -22.33
CA GLN A 756 -34.98 -34.39 -23.62
C GLN A 756 -35.70 -35.70 -23.92
N GLU A 757 -36.29 -36.35 -22.90
CA GLU A 757 -37.16 -37.53 -23.03
C GLU A 757 -38.66 -37.19 -22.97
N ASP A 758 -39.03 -35.90 -23.16
CA ASP A 758 -40.41 -35.38 -23.05
C ASP A 758 -41.06 -35.57 -21.66
N ARG A 759 -40.29 -35.90 -20.61
CA ARG A 759 -40.76 -36.10 -19.22
C ARG A 759 -40.88 -34.78 -18.46
N THR A 760 -41.70 -33.88 -19.01
CA THR A 760 -41.78 -32.46 -18.62
C THR A 760 -42.22 -32.27 -17.16
N GLU A 761 -43.15 -33.09 -16.65
CA GLU A 761 -43.61 -32.99 -15.25
C GLU A 761 -42.50 -33.32 -14.26
N GLU A 762 -41.72 -34.38 -14.52
CA GLU A 762 -40.60 -34.78 -13.67
C GLU A 762 -39.44 -33.77 -13.75
N ALA A 763 -39.17 -33.23 -14.94
CA ALA A 763 -38.22 -32.15 -15.13
C ALA A 763 -38.60 -30.91 -14.32
N ALA A 764 -39.89 -30.52 -14.33
CA ALA A 764 -40.39 -29.39 -13.53
C ALA A 764 -40.19 -29.60 -12.02
N VAL A 765 -40.43 -30.81 -11.50
CA VAL A 765 -40.16 -31.15 -10.09
C VAL A 765 -38.69 -30.96 -9.74
N MET A 766 -37.77 -31.38 -10.62
CA MET A 766 -36.33 -31.18 -10.38
C MET A 766 -35.95 -29.70 -10.41
N LEU A 767 -36.50 -28.92 -11.35
CA LEU A 767 -36.27 -27.47 -11.43
C LEU A 767 -36.80 -26.75 -10.18
N GLU A 768 -38.00 -27.08 -9.69
CA GLU A 768 -38.55 -26.48 -8.47
C GLU A 768 -37.66 -26.77 -7.25
N ARG A 769 -37.20 -28.01 -7.10
CA ARG A 769 -36.23 -28.37 -6.05
C ARG A 769 -34.92 -27.58 -6.17
N ALA A 770 -34.41 -27.40 -7.38
CA ALA A 770 -33.19 -26.64 -7.63
C ALA A 770 -33.37 -25.16 -7.23
N LEU A 771 -34.49 -24.55 -7.63
CA LEU A 771 -34.86 -23.18 -7.31
C LEU A 771 -34.97 -22.95 -5.80
N ASP A 772 -35.67 -23.84 -5.08
CA ASP A 772 -35.85 -23.70 -3.63
C ASP A 772 -34.52 -23.84 -2.87
N ARG A 773 -33.62 -24.73 -3.31
CA ARG A 773 -32.28 -24.86 -2.72
C ARG A 773 -31.42 -23.63 -3.01
N ALA A 774 -31.46 -23.12 -4.23
CA ALA A 774 -30.66 -21.97 -4.63
C ALA A 774 -31.14 -20.65 -4.02
N GLU A 775 -32.44 -20.44 -3.85
CA GLU A 775 -32.98 -19.24 -3.19
C GLU A 775 -32.47 -19.13 -1.75
N ASN A 776 -32.48 -20.24 -1.01
CA ASN A 776 -31.96 -20.27 0.36
C ASN A 776 -30.45 -19.98 0.43
N ALA A 777 -29.68 -20.44 -0.56
CA ALA A 777 -28.22 -20.26 -0.63
C ALA A 777 -27.78 -18.94 -1.31
N GLY A 778 -28.70 -18.27 -2.02
CA GLY A 778 -28.43 -17.07 -2.82
C GLY A 778 -27.68 -17.31 -4.13
N PHE A 779 -27.74 -18.52 -4.71
CA PHE A 779 -27.09 -18.82 -5.99
C PHE A 779 -27.93 -18.32 -7.16
N LEU A 780 -27.39 -17.43 -7.98
CA LEU A 780 -28.07 -16.95 -9.19
C LEU A 780 -27.37 -17.46 -10.44
N LYS A 781 -26.05 -17.28 -10.51
CA LYS A 781 -25.29 -17.45 -11.76
C LYS A 781 -25.30 -18.88 -12.28
N LEU A 782 -25.37 -19.89 -11.40
CA LEU A 782 -25.53 -21.30 -11.76
C LEU A 782 -26.60 -21.51 -12.86
N PHE A 783 -27.76 -20.87 -12.77
CA PHE A 783 -28.87 -21.03 -13.71
C PHE A 783 -28.63 -20.33 -15.06
N ALA A 784 -27.96 -19.18 -15.06
CA ALA A 784 -27.67 -18.42 -16.28
C ALA A 784 -26.53 -19.04 -17.11
N GLU A 785 -25.77 -19.94 -16.52
CA GLU A 785 -24.66 -20.64 -17.18
C GLU A 785 -25.08 -21.98 -17.79
N GLU A 786 -26.39 -22.27 -17.80
CA GLU A 786 -26.95 -23.52 -18.30
C GLU A 786 -27.29 -23.49 -19.80
N SER A 787 -27.60 -24.68 -20.33
CA SER A 787 -27.97 -24.86 -21.74
C SER A 787 -29.11 -23.92 -22.15
N PRO A 788 -29.18 -23.47 -23.42
CA PRO A 788 -30.30 -22.66 -23.90
C PRO A 788 -31.67 -23.30 -23.65
N SER A 789 -31.76 -24.64 -23.74
CA SER A 789 -32.95 -25.43 -23.42
C SER A 789 -33.37 -25.22 -21.96
N LEU A 790 -32.45 -25.40 -21.02
CA LEU A 790 -32.74 -25.25 -19.60
C LEU A 790 -33.13 -23.81 -19.24
N ARG A 791 -32.46 -22.82 -19.83
CA ARG A 791 -32.79 -21.39 -19.63
C ARG A 791 -34.20 -21.05 -20.11
N ALA A 792 -34.64 -21.62 -21.25
CA ALA A 792 -36.01 -21.47 -21.73
C ALA A 792 -37.01 -22.11 -20.76
N MET A 793 -36.76 -23.33 -20.28
CA MET A 793 -37.61 -24.00 -19.29
C MET A 793 -37.72 -23.22 -17.97
N LEU A 794 -36.61 -22.62 -17.51
CA LEU A 794 -36.60 -21.78 -16.32
C LEU A 794 -37.50 -20.54 -16.48
N LEU A 795 -37.49 -19.88 -17.64
CA LEU A 795 -38.35 -18.72 -17.91
C LEU A 795 -39.84 -19.06 -17.92
N ASP A 796 -40.18 -20.29 -18.28
CA ASP A 796 -41.55 -20.82 -18.25
C ASP A 796 -41.95 -21.41 -16.90
N CYS A 797 -41.00 -21.58 -15.97
CA CYS A 797 -41.25 -22.14 -14.65
C CYS A 797 -42.18 -21.23 -13.82
N PRO A 798 -43.38 -21.71 -13.40
CA PRO A 798 -44.33 -20.91 -12.62
C PRO A 798 -43.75 -20.40 -11.30
N ARG A 799 -42.86 -21.19 -10.69
CA ARG A 799 -42.20 -20.88 -9.41
C ARG A 799 -41.38 -19.58 -9.44
N LEU A 800 -40.81 -19.20 -10.58
CA LEU A 800 -40.08 -17.93 -10.73
C LEU A 800 -41.00 -16.71 -10.88
N ARG A 801 -42.27 -16.91 -11.24
CA ARG A 801 -43.24 -15.82 -11.40
C ARG A 801 -43.87 -15.38 -10.06
N THR A 802 -43.58 -16.09 -8.96
CA THR A 802 -44.05 -15.71 -7.63
C THR A 802 -43.29 -14.48 -7.10
N PRO A 803 -43.92 -13.63 -6.26
CA PRO A 803 -43.25 -12.45 -5.72
C PRO A 803 -42.03 -12.82 -4.87
N GLY A 804 -40.88 -12.25 -5.21
CA GLY A 804 -39.63 -12.44 -4.48
C GLY A 804 -38.54 -11.54 -5.04
N ARG A 805 -37.60 -11.08 -4.20
CA ARG A 805 -36.45 -10.32 -4.68
C ARG A 805 -35.53 -11.21 -5.53
N TRP A 806 -35.16 -12.36 -5.00
CA TRP A 806 -34.30 -13.34 -5.66
C TRP A 806 -34.90 -13.82 -6.99
N ASN A 807 -36.19 -14.19 -7.02
CA ASN A 807 -36.91 -14.57 -8.24
C ASN A 807 -36.81 -13.50 -9.34
N ARG A 808 -37.00 -12.22 -8.99
CA ARG A 808 -36.93 -11.10 -9.95
C ARG A 808 -35.52 -10.89 -10.49
N GLU A 809 -34.52 -10.98 -9.62
CA GLU A 809 -33.11 -10.86 -10.00
C GLU A 809 -32.72 -11.98 -10.99
N LEU A 810 -33.09 -13.24 -10.68
CA LEU A 810 -32.86 -14.38 -11.56
C LEU A 810 -33.58 -14.24 -12.91
N LEU A 811 -34.87 -13.89 -12.91
CA LEU A 811 -35.63 -13.68 -14.15
C LEU A 811 -35.05 -12.57 -15.03
N THR A 812 -34.55 -11.49 -14.43
CA THR A 812 -33.91 -10.39 -15.18
C THR A 812 -32.64 -10.90 -15.84
N MET A 813 -31.78 -11.58 -15.08
CA MET A 813 -30.53 -12.16 -15.58
C MET A 813 -30.75 -13.16 -16.73
N LEU A 814 -31.75 -14.04 -16.63
CA LEU A 814 -32.07 -14.99 -17.69
C LEU A 814 -32.55 -14.30 -18.99
N LYS A 815 -33.31 -13.20 -18.88
CA LYS A 815 -33.80 -12.43 -20.03
C LYS A 815 -32.70 -11.63 -20.72
N ASP A 816 -31.80 -11.03 -19.96
CA ASP A 816 -30.69 -10.24 -20.51
C ASP A 816 -29.78 -11.11 -21.39
N GLN A 817 -29.54 -12.36 -20.99
CA GLN A 817 -28.75 -13.30 -21.79
C GLN A 817 -29.43 -13.78 -23.08
N LEU A 818 -30.77 -13.89 -23.11
CA LEU A 818 -31.49 -14.19 -24.35
C LEU A 818 -31.39 -13.02 -25.35
N SER A 819 -31.36 -11.80 -24.82
CA SER A 819 -31.28 -10.57 -25.62
C SER A 819 -29.89 -10.35 -26.22
N GLY A 820 -28.82 -10.73 -25.50
CA GLY A 820 -27.43 -10.61 -25.96
C GLY A 820 -27.00 -11.60 -27.05
N ASN A 821 -27.71 -12.71 -27.24
CA ASN A 821 -27.40 -13.72 -28.27
C ASN A 821 -28.00 -13.43 -29.65
N ALA A 822 -28.81 -12.37 -29.80
CA ALA A 822 -29.46 -12.04 -31.07
C ALA A 822 -28.53 -11.33 -32.09
N ASP A 823 -27.36 -10.83 -31.67
CA ASP A 823 -26.46 -10.00 -32.50
C ASP A 823 -25.14 -10.68 -32.90
N ILE A 824 -25.07 -12.03 -32.89
CA ILE A 824 -23.92 -12.76 -33.46
C ILE A 824 -24.18 -13.03 -34.94
N SER A 825 -24.24 -11.96 -35.75
CA SER A 825 -24.04 -12.04 -37.19
C SER A 825 -22.67 -11.47 -37.51
N ILE A 826 -21.86 -12.26 -38.20
CA ILE A 826 -20.47 -11.97 -38.55
C ILE A 826 -20.42 -10.71 -39.43
N SER A 827 -20.05 -9.56 -38.85
CA SER A 827 -19.64 -8.38 -39.60
C SER A 827 -18.18 -8.04 -39.29
N LYS A 828 -17.34 -8.19 -40.34
CA LYS A 828 -15.93 -7.80 -40.40
C LYS A 828 -15.71 -6.33 -39.99
N PRO A 829 -14.52 -5.97 -39.50
CA PRO A 829 -14.20 -4.60 -39.12
C PRO A 829 -14.11 -3.71 -40.37
N GLN A 830 -15.00 -2.72 -40.48
CA GLN A 830 -14.85 -1.61 -41.41
C GLN A 830 -14.79 -0.30 -40.64
N SER A 831 -13.58 0.27 -40.70
CA SER A 831 -13.20 1.68 -40.77
C SER A 831 -14.22 2.76 -40.38
N ASP A 832 -13.78 3.57 -39.42
CA ASP A 832 -14.12 4.97 -39.16
C ASP A 832 -14.82 5.73 -40.30
N GLN A 833 -16.05 6.20 -40.03
CA GLN A 833 -16.43 7.61 -40.22
C GLN A 833 -17.58 8.02 -39.28
N PRO A 834 -17.62 9.30 -38.86
CA PRO A 834 -18.47 9.78 -37.77
C PRO A 834 -19.89 10.04 -38.23
N SER A 835 -20.88 9.63 -37.43
CA SER A 835 -22.26 10.10 -37.57
C SER A 835 -22.60 11.06 -36.44
N GLU A 836 -23.08 12.24 -36.83
CA GLU A 836 -23.41 13.36 -35.97
C GLU A 836 -24.74 13.16 -35.20
N THR A 837 -24.67 13.48 -33.91
CA THR A 837 -25.72 14.04 -33.03
C THR A 837 -26.88 13.14 -32.55
N THR A 838 -26.76 12.70 -31.29
CA THR A 838 -27.65 13.14 -30.18
C THR A 838 -26.84 13.22 -28.89
N ASP A 839 -26.93 14.34 -28.19
CA ASP A 839 -26.16 14.73 -27.00
C ASP A 839 -26.67 13.97 -25.75
N GLY A 840 -26.28 12.70 -25.63
CA GLY A 840 -26.64 11.81 -24.52
C GLY A 840 -25.50 10.85 -24.21
N LEU A 841 -25.42 10.40 -22.95
CA LEU A 841 -24.43 9.41 -22.53
C LEU A 841 -24.46 8.18 -23.44
N ALA A 842 -23.30 7.74 -23.93
CA ALA A 842 -23.18 6.53 -24.75
C ALA A 842 -23.72 5.29 -24.01
N GLU A 843 -23.67 5.30 -22.67
CA GLU A 843 -24.31 4.32 -21.80
C GLU A 843 -25.12 5.03 -20.70
N PRO A 844 -26.41 4.67 -20.48
CA PRO A 844 -27.18 5.23 -19.38
C PRO A 844 -26.60 4.85 -18.01
N LEU A 845 -26.69 5.79 -17.05
CA LEU A 845 -26.33 5.51 -15.65
C LEU A 845 -27.34 4.53 -15.05
N SER A 846 -26.82 3.50 -14.38
CA SER A 846 -27.62 2.58 -13.56
C SER A 846 -28.27 3.30 -12.38
N GLN A 847 -29.33 2.72 -11.81
CA GLN A 847 -30.03 3.29 -10.65
C GLN A 847 -29.09 3.54 -9.46
N ARG A 848 -28.11 2.64 -9.24
CA ARG A 848 -27.09 2.78 -8.19
C ARG A 848 -26.08 3.88 -8.49
N GLU A 849 -25.67 4.06 -9.75
CA GLU A 849 -24.79 5.16 -10.15
C GLU A 849 -25.51 6.52 -10.03
N GLN A 850 -26.81 6.59 -10.35
CA GLN A 850 -27.62 7.79 -10.14
C GLN A 850 -27.79 8.13 -8.65
N GLU A 851 -28.03 7.12 -7.81
CA GLU A 851 -28.09 7.27 -6.35
C GLU A 851 -26.75 7.77 -5.78
N VAL A 852 -25.63 7.17 -6.21
CA VAL A 852 -24.28 7.62 -5.84
C VAL A 852 -24.03 9.05 -6.32
N LEU A 853 -24.39 9.40 -7.55
CA LEU A 853 -24.23 10.74 -8.11
C LEU A 853 -25.03 11.80 -7.32
N LEU A 854 -26.26 11.48 -6.91
CA LEU A 854 -27.09 12.32 -6.04
C LEU A 854 -26.45 12.54 -4.66
N LEU A 855 -25.96 11.47 -4.03
CA LEU A 855 -25.31 11.56 -2.72
C LEU A 855 -23.95 12.30 -2.83
N ILE A 856 -23.27 12.18 -3.97
CA ILE A 856 -22.09 12.98 -4.28
C ILE A 856 -22.42 14.47 -4.38
N ASN A 857 -23.52 14.82 -5.05
CA ASN A 857 -24.02 16.19 -5.19
C ASN A 857 -24.43 16.80 -3.83
N GLN A 858 -24.85 15.97 -2.87
CA GLN A 858 -25.14 16.37 -1.49
C GLN A 858 -23.88 16.55 -0.61
N GLY A 859 -22.67 16.34 -1.16
CA GLY A 859 -21.41 16.56 -0.44
C GLY A 859 -20.96 15.42 0.49
N LEU A 860 -21.63 14.26 0.47
CA LEU A 860 -21.32 13.13 1.36
C LEU A 860 -19.98 12.46 1.01
N ALA A 861 -19.14 12.16 2.01
CA ALA A 861 -17.93 11.39 1.79
C ALA A 861 -18.27 9.93 1.43
N ASN A 862 -17.36 9.22 0.73
CA ASN A 862 -17.63 7.84 0.26
C ASN A 862 -18.05 6.88 1.38
N LYS A 863 -17.56 7.10 2.61
CA LYS A 863 -17.94 6.32 3.80
C LYS A 863 -19.39 6.56 4.19
N ASP A 864 -19.85 7.81 4.11
CA ASP A 864 -21.23 8.19 4.44
C ASP A 864 -22.22 7.75 3.35
N ILE A 865 -21.79 7.79 2.09
CA ILE A 865 -22.53 7.20 0.95
C ILE A 865 -22.73 5.70 1.19
N ALA A 866 -21.69 4.99 1.64
CA ALA A 866 -21.77 3.55 1.91
C ALA A 866 -22.77 3.23 3.02
N ILE A 867 -22.73 3.99 4.12
CA ILE A 867 -23.70 3.88 5.21
C ILE A 867 -25.12 4.15 4.71
N ARG A 868 -25.32 5.21 3.93
CA ARG A 868 -26.65 5.63 3.46
C ARG A 868 -27.26 4.68 2.44
N MET A 869 -26.43 4.03 1.62
CA MET A 869 -26.84 3.02 0.66
C MET A 869 -26.88 1.60 1.25
N ALA A 870 -26.50 1.42 2.52
CA ALA A 870 -26.36 0.13 3.20
C ALA A 870 -25.47 -0.88 2.43
N VAL A 871 -24.34 -0.41 1.92
CA VAL A 871 -23.34 -1.23 1.18
C VAL A 871 -21.94 -1.04 1.75
N ALA A 872 -21.00 -1.91 1.39
CA ALA A 872 -19.61 -1.76 1.81
C ALA A 872 -18.94 -0.53 1.14
N PRO A 873 -17.96 0.13 1.79
CA PRO A 873 -17.22 1.24 1.19
C PRO A 873 -16.53 0.90 -0.14
N ALA A 874 -16.14 -0.37 -0.33
CA ALA A 874 -15.58 -0.86 -1.60
C ALA A 874 -16.61 -0.83 -2.74
N THR A 875 -17.86 -1.21 -2.47
CA THR A 875 -18.97 -1.16 -3.42
C THR A 875 -19.26 0.26 -3.90
N VAL A 876 -19.22 1.25 -2.99
CA VAL A 876 -19.34 2.67 -3.38
C VAL A 876 -18.19 3.12 -4.26
N LYS A 877 -16.95 2.75 -3.94
CA LYS A 877 -15.79 3.09 -4.80
C LYS A 877 -15.92 2.49 -6.20
N ALA A 878 -16.44 1.28 -6.33
CA ALA A 878 -16.71 0.65 -7.62
C ALA A 878 -17.77 1.44 -8.42
N HIS A 879 -18.90 1.79 -7.81
CA HIS A 879 -19.91 2.62 -8.46
C HIS A 879 -19.40 4.01 -8.85
N ILE A 880 -18.54 4.63 -8.03
CA ILE A 880 -17.91 5.92 -8.36
C ILE A 880 -16.99 5.79 -9.57
N ARG A 881 -16.19 4.73 -9.64
CA ARG A 881 -15.31 4.47 -10.78
C ARG A 881 -16.10 4.28 -12.07
N ASN A 882 -17.20 3.52 -12.03
CA ASN A 882 -18.05 3.30 -13.21
C ASN A 882 -18.80 4.58 -13.62
N LEU A 883 -19.33 5.32 -12.65
CA LEU A 883 -19.92 6.65 -12.85
C LEU A 883 -18.92 7.58 -13.56
N TYR A 884 -17.67 7.61 -13.11
CA TYR A 884 -16.62 8.44 -13.71
C TYR A 884 -16.25 7.98 -15.12
N GLY A 885 -16.15 6.67 -15.34
CA GLY A 885 -15.93 6.08 -16.67
C GLY A 885 -17.03 6.46 -17.65
N LYS A 886 -18.30 6.33 -17.26
CA LYS A 886 -19.46 6.68 -18.09
C LYS A 886 -19.57 8.19 -18.37
N LEU A 887 -19.18 9.02 -17.41
CA LEU A 887 -19.16 10.47 -17.57
C LEU A 887 -17.90 10.98 -18.29
N GLY A 888 -16.89 10.13 -18.52
CA GLY A 888 -15.61 10.52 -19.13
C GLY A 888 -14.76 11.46 -18.27
N VAL A 889 -14.87 11.37 -16.94
CA VAL A 889 -14.19 12.27 -16.00
C VAL A 889 -13.32 11.50 -15.02
N SER A 890 -12.40 12.18 -14.34
CA SER A 890 -11.49 11.55 -13.37
C SER A 890 -11.68 12.07 -11.94
N ARG A 891 -12.30 13.25 -11.79
CA ARG A 891 -12.47 13.92 -10.50
C ARG A 891 -13.94 14.09 -10.11
N ARG A 892 -14.17 14.12 -8.81
CA ARG A 892 -15.49 14.27 -8.20
C ARG A 892 -16.22 15.56 -8.61
N THR A 893 -15.49 16.66 -8.69
CA THR A 893 -16.03 17.96 -9.14
C THR A 893 -16.33 17.97 -10.64
N GLU A 894 -15.48 17.32 -11.45
CA GLU A 894 -15.70 17.14 -12.89
C GLU A 894 -16.95 16.28 -13.15
N ALA A 895 -17.15 15.20 -12.38
CA ALA A 895 -18.34 14.35 -12.49
C ALA A 895 -19.64 15.14 -12.27
N LEU A 896 -19.67 16.02 -11.26
CA LEU A 896 -20.82 16.88 -10.98
C LEU A 896 -21.04 17.95 -12.04
N ALA A 897 -19.98 18.57 -12.54
CA ALA A 897 -20.08 19.54 -13.64
C ALA A 897 -20.62 18.87 -14.92
N ARG A 898 -20.06 17.71 -15.29
CA ARG A 898 -20.46 16.97 -16.47
C ARG A 898 -21.88 16.41 -16.38
N ALA A 899 -22.29 15.94 -15.20
CA ALA A 899 -23.66 15.50 -14.98
C ALA A 899 -24.71 16.63 -15.04
N ARG A 900 -24.33 17.88 -14.72
CA ARG A 900 -25.20 19.06 -14.90
C ARG A 900 -25.28 19.51 -16.35
N GLU A 901 -24.17 19.49 -17.07
CA GLU A 901 -24.14 19.74 -18.52
C GLU A 901 -25.04 18.77 -19.29
N LEU A 902 -24.97 17.48 -18.92
CA LEU A 902 -25.76 16.41 -19.52
C LEU A 902 -27.21 16.33 -18.99
N LYS A 903 -27.64 17.26 -18.12
CA LYS A 903 -28.98 17.33 -17.50
C LYS A 903 -29.42 16.05 -16.76
N VAL A 904 -28.46 15.24 -16.31
CA VAL A 904 -28.69 14.03 -15.50
C VAL A 904 -28.89 14.39 -14.03
N LEU A 905 -28.33 15.52 -13.58
CA LEU A 905 -28.66 16.20 -12.34
C LEU A 905 -29.48 17.45 -12.67
N ARG A 906 -30.68 17.58 -12.08
CA ARG A 906 -31.45 18.84 -12.08
C ARG A 906 -31.02 19.70 -10.89
N GLU A 907 -31.00 21.02 -11.08
CA GLU A 907 -30.62 22.01 -10.05
C GLU A 907 -31.39 21.84 -8.73
#